data_AF-A0A482ZZB4-F1
#
_entry.id   AF-A0A482ZZB4-F1
#
_cell.length_a   1.000
_cell.length_b   1.000
_cell.length_c   1.000
_cell.angle_alpha   90.00
_cell.angle_beta   90.00
_cell.angle_gamma   90.00
#
_symmetry.space_group_name_H-M   'P 1'
#
loop_
_entity.id
_entity.type
_entity.pdbx_description
1 polymer ?
#
loop_
_entity_poly.entity_id
_entity_poly.type
_entity_poly.pdbx_seq_one_letter_code
_entity_poly.pdbx_strand_id
1 'polypeptide(L)'
;MSATDKLFIDSSFHDANSKLEDVRLLDYATVTGRAQFATGIAFDSDIITPTAKDIEQIKVVLNGTGLDTANDKLVLDIDITLTADRTGSDITIAGVKGISYTYTASNKTLVLFREDGSILHPVHIERIVEAIKLKNTTAASINHEDVKSAAISYIDAAGNESEFSTVAIIVDFPGATPVDTDAWSVNTPTSGVFNIGDTAEVTLTMDMALNLGATTGSKIVIAGKDFTLDKTKSEAAGDDKLVFTRSIVSGDSISAVNFDIDSKADITLVGVTNVEGAAPNLNEITSSVEFGSESGGTARYVLLKQDGTRNGNMYIGEVEVMVGTTNVARSAGVAVTSDATLTHHNSWSPVEIVDGKNGSGEGMATRSSQNNGWVQIDLGQERKIDSIIVKALRNGSNTEDRTNISSLDIFTSSTDQSALTTAQLDAATLIVYKVGTTVVTADAQTFTVDNIPTITVYAPPLTIDLNGDGVVEYTDLSNSNAYYDMDGDGKLEHTAWVAPTDGFIGYDKNGDGKISGRGELVLSDYVAGAKTDLEGMVYFDSNKDGNFTQNDKHWADFKIWQDKNGNGISDKGELSTLDEIGIEKIELTSNNNKQTLANGDVIEYGQFKIHYANGSQGIGGDATLHYENTQTTISIDAVAPTVNVLSEIADLSIDDILSVSSDETGFAYLVDSTLAEDEINTKDKLDALDTTQMDKVAITAVNSATELVIDDLSTGVYHLYTVDDAGNISAAYDESIVLT
;
A
#
# COMPACT_ATOMS: atom_id res chain seq x y z
N MET A 1 16.33 -12.47 11.40
CA MET A 1 16.07 -11.53 12.50
C MET A 1 15.73 -10.19 11.87
N SER A 2 14.44 -9.93 11.73
CA SER A 2 13.90 -8.61 11.43
C SER A 2 14.25 -7.64 12.58
N ALA A 3 14.26 -6.32 12.32
CA ALA A 3 14.42 -5.30 13.37
C ALA A 3 13.31 -5.32 14.44
N THR A 4 12.24 -6.11 14.22
CA THR A 4 11.12 -6.31 15.15
C THR A 4 11.21 -7.60 15.97
N ASP A 5 12.17 -8.50 15.68
CA ASP A 5 12.29 -9.77 16.40
C ASP A 5 12.87 -9.53 17.80
N LYS A 6 11.99 -9.45 18.80
CA LYS A 6 12.41 -9.36 20.21
C LYS A 6 12.82 -10.75 20.71
N LEU A 7 14.09 -10.91 21.09
CA LEU A 7 14.57 -12.13 21.74
C LEU A 7 14.08 -12.16 23.20
N PHE A 8 13.13 -13.04 23.49
CA PHE A 8 12.65 -13.26 24.86
C PHE A 8 13.36 -14.46 25.50
N ILE A 9 13.95 -14.22 26.66
CA ILE A 9 14.53 -15.24 27.52
C ILE A 9 13.58 -15.38 28.71
N ASP A 10 12.93 -16.53 28.85
CA ASP A 10 12.05 -16.80 30.01
C ASP A 10 12.83 -16.70 31.32
N SER A 11 12.17 -16.26 32.39
CA SER A 11 12.70 -16.18 33.75
C SER A 11 13.19 -17.52 34.34
N SER A 12 12.82 -18.65 33.74
CA SER A 12 13.38 -19.97 34.07
C SER A 12 14.88 -20.10 33.73
N PHE A 13 15.43 -19.19 32.92
CA PHE A 13 16.83 -19.14 32.47
C PHE A 13 17.84 -18.61 33.51
N HIS A 14 17.47 -18.62 34.80
CA HIS A 14 18.28 -18.09 35.90
C HIS A 14 18.78 -19.16 36.87
N ASP A 15 18.76 -20.44 36.48
CA ASP A 15 19.47 -21.47 37.25
C ASP A 15 20.94 -21.59 36.79
N ALA A 16 21.80 -22.10 37.67
CA ALA A 16 23.24 -22.21 37.40
C ALA A 16 23.60 -23.25 36.30
N ASN A 17 22.59 -23.92 35.72
CA ASN A 17 22.76 -24.98 34.72
C ASN A 17 22.26 -24.57 33.33
N SER A 18 21.61 -23.41 33.18
CA SER A 18 21.04 -22.92 31.93
C SER A 18 22.14 -22.64 30.90
N LYS A 19 22.02 -23.17 29.67
CA LYS A 19 23.02 -23.02 28.61
C LYS A 19 22.47 -22.21 27.43
N LEU A 20 23.35 -21.61 26.63
CA LEU A 20 22.97 -20.84 25.44
C LEU A 20 22.19 -21.69 24.39
N GLU A 21 22.42 -23.00 24.37
CA GLU A 21 21.69 -23.97 23.54
C GLU A 21 20.23 -24.19 23.95
N ASP A 22 19.83 -23.70 25.14
CA ASP A 22 18.46 -23.76 25.64
C ASP A 22 17.64 -22.51 25.27
N VAL A 23 18.27 -21.48 24.66
CA VAL A 23 17.59 -20.25 24.20
C VAL A 23 16.74 -20.61 22.98
N ARG A 24 15.42 -20.57 23.13
CA ARG A 24 14.47 -20.77 22.04
C ARG A 24 13.79 -19.46 21.66
N LEU A 25 13.58 -19.26 20.36
CA LEU A 25 12.62 -18.29 19.86
C LEU A 25 11.23 -18.83 20.23
N LEU A 26 10.42 -17.97 20.86
CA LEU A 26 9.06 -18.30 21.24
C LEU A 26 8.13 -17.81 20.13
N ASP A 27 7.22 -18.67 19.69
CA ASP A 27 6.06 -18.22 18.92
C ASP A 27 5.16 -17.38 19.83
N TYR A 28 4.62 -16.28 19.29
CA TYR A 28 3.85 -15.34 20.09
C TYR A 28 2.68 -14.68 19.37
N ALA A 29 1.59 -14.51 20.10
CA ALA A 29 0.49 -13.62 19.74
C ALA A 29 0.75 -12.21 20.30
N THR A 30 0.35 -11.18 19.56
CA THR A 30 0.49 -9.78 20.00
C THR A 30 -0.86 -9.18 20.38
N VAL A 31 -0.89 -8.50 21.53
CA VAL A 31 -2.00 -7.68 21.98
C VAL A 31 -1.64 -6.21 21.80
N THR A 32 -2.40 -5.51 20.97
CA THR A 32 -2.16 -4.10 20.66
C THR A 32 -3.13 -3.15 21.36
N GLY A 33 -4.13 -3.67 22.09
CA GLY A 33 -5.03 -2.86 22.91
C GLY A 33 -5.65 -3.63 24.07
N ARG A 34 -5.98 -2.93 25.17
CA ARG A 34 -6.55 -3.56 26.39
C ARG A 34 -7.92 -4.19 26.13
N ALA A 35 -8.71 -3.56 25.25
CA ALA A 35 -10.02 -4.09 24.86
C ALA A 35 -9.90 -5.43 24.14
N GLN A 36 -8.88 -5.59 23.30
CA GLN A 36 -8.58 -6.83 22.58
C GLN A 36 -8.24 -7.97 23.55
N PHE A 37 -7.47 -7.70 24.61
CA PHE A 37 -7.17 -8.73 25.59
C PHE A 37 -8.37 -9.07 26.48
N ALA A 38 -9.30 -8.13 26.69
CA ALA A 38 -10.52 -8.38 27.45
C ALA A 38 -11.48 -9.36 26.74
N THR A 39 -11.42 -9.46 25.40
CA THR A 39 -12.19 -10.46 24.63
C THR A 39 -11.55 -11.85 24.65
N GLY A 40 -10.26 -11.94 24.96
CA GLY A 40 -9.49 -13.17 25.01
C GLY A 40 -8.65 -13.42 23.76
N ILE A 41 -7.43 -13.88 23.97
CA ILE A 41 -6.39 -14.10 22.95
C ILE A 41 -5.93 -15.53 23.05
N ALA A 42 -5.90 -16.24 21.92
CA ALA A 42 -5.41 -17.61 21.86
C ALA A 42 -3.89 -17.62 22.08
N PHE A 43 -3.40 -18.68 22.74
CA PHE A 43 -1.97 -18.80 23.01
C PHE A 43 -1.14 -19.12 21.76
N ASP A 44 -1.70 -19.83 20.79
CA ASP A 44 -0.99 -20.19 19.56
C ASP A 44 -1.97 -20.57 18.42
N SER A 45 -1.53 -20.35 17.18
CA SER A 45 -2.12 -20.86 15.94
C SER A 45 -1.33 -22.02 15.32
N ASP A 46 -0.10 -22.31 15.77
CA ASP A 46 0.84 -23.17 15.04
C ASP A 46 1.54 -24.24 15.93
N ILE A 47 0.93 -24.64 17.06
CA ILE A 47 1.45 -25.75 17.88
C ILE A 47 1.42 -27.03 17.05
N ILE A 48 2.57 -27.67 16.91
CA ILE A 48 2.70 -28.95 16.22
C ILE A 48 1.77 -29.99 16.86
N THR A 49 0.79 -30.44 16.10
CA THR A 49 -0.12 -31.53 16.46
C THR A 49 0.67 -32.78 16.85
N PRO A 50 0.36 -33.44 17.98
CA PRO A 50 1.10 -34.62 18.40
C PRO A 50 0.94 -35.76 17.38
N THR A 51 2.05 -36.41 17.05
CA THR A 51 2.05 -37.59 16.17
C THR A 51 1.62 -38.87 16.88
N ALA A 52 1.60 -38.85 18.22
CA ALA A 52 1.11 -39.94 19.05
C ALA A 52 -0.42 -40.05 18.94
N LYS A 53 -0.92 -41.29 18.80
CA LYS A 53 -2.36 -41.57 18.60
C LYS A 53 -3.08 -42.00 19.88
N ASP A 54 -2.37 -42.05 21.00
CA ASP A 54 -2.82 -42.59 22.29
C ASP A 54 -2.78 -41.54 23.42
N ILE A 55 -2.90 -40.26 23.06
CA ILE A 55 -2.94 -39.15 24.02
C ILE A 55 -4.22 -39.22 24.85
N GLU A 56 -4.10 -39.18 26.17
CA GLU A 56 -5.22 -39.16 27.12
C GLU A 56 -5.47 -37.75 27.67
N GLN A 57 -4.41 -36.95 27.86
CA GLN A 57 -4.53 -35.62 28.48
C GLN A 57 -3.71 -34.55 27.75
N ILE A 58 -4.25 -33.34 27.70
CA ILE A 58 -3.53 -32.11 27.32
C ILE A 58 -3.24 -31.35 28.60
N LYS A 59 -1.97 -31.02 28.84
CA LYS A 59 -1.52 -30.28 30.02
C LYS A 59 -0.98 -28.92 29.61
N VAL A 60 -1.46 -27.88 30.29
CA VAL A 60 -1.08 -26.48 30.05
C VAL A 60 -0.62 -25.85 31.35
N VAL A 61 0.61 -25.33 31.38
CA VAL A 61 1.19 -24.66 32.55
C VAL A 61 1.39 -23.17 32.24
N LEU A 62 0.69 -22.30 32.98
CA LEU A 62 0.77 -20.86 32.78
C LEU A 62 1.96 -20.22 33.49
N ASN A 63 2.67 -19.36 32.77
CA ASN A 63 3.86 -18.62 33.22
C ASN A 63 3.87 -17.20 32.62
N GLY A 64 5.02 -16.51 32.68
CA GLY A 64 5.23 -15.17 32.16
C GLY A 64 5.26 -14.09 33.25
N THR A 65 6.08 -13.06 33.05
CA THR A 65 6.30 -11.96 33.99
C THR A 65 5.08 -11.08 34.18
N GLY A 66 4.19 -11.02 33.17
CA GLY A 66 2.96 -10.27 33.19
C GLY A 66 1.73 -11.07 33.64
N LEU A 67 1.86 -12.34 34.05
CA LEU A 67 0.72 -13.16 34.45
C LEU A 67 0.12 -12.67 35.79
N ASP A 68 -1.10 -12.15 35.74
CA ASP A 68 -1.85 -11.67 36.89
C ASP A 68 -3.01 -12.61 37.21
N THR A 69 -2.75 -13.64 38.01
CA THR A 69 -3.75 -14.65 38.38
C THR A 69 -5.02 -14.10 39.06
N ALA A 70 -5.02 -12.84 39.54
CA ALA A 70 -6.20 -12.23 40.13
C ALA A 70 -7.18 -11.69 39.07
N ASN A 71 -6.66 -11.24 37.92
CA ASN A 71 -7.43 -10.56 36.87
C ASN A 71 -7.47 -11.32 35.54
N ASP A 72 -6.46 -12.16 35.28
CA ASP A 72 -6.38 -13.06 34.15
C ASP A 72 -7.30 -14.27 34.36
N LYS A 73 -7.85 -14.76 33.25
CA LYS A 73 -8.67 -15.96 33.18
C LYS A 73 -8.32 -16.77 31.95
N LEU A 74 -8.29 -18.09 32.13
CA LEU A 74 -8.33 -19.01 31.01
C LEU A 74 -9.74 -19.03 30.45
N VAL A 75 -9.85 -19.02 29.13
CA VAL A 75 -11.12 -19.08 28.40
C VAL A 75 -11.07 -20.34 27.55
N LEU A 76 -11.96 -21.27 27.89
CA LEU A 76 -12.36 -22.40 27.05
C LEU A 76 -13.73 -22.00 26.46
N ASP A 77 -14.77 -22.81 26.66
CA ASP A 77 -16.17 -22.36 26.49
C ASP A 77 -16.76 -21.69 27.75
N ILE A 78 -16.00 -21.74 28.86
CA ILE A 78 -16.28 -21.01 30.09
C ILE A 78 -15.01 -20.31 30.61
N ASP A 79 -15.23 -19.27 31.42
CA ASP A 79 -14.17 -18.56 32.13
C ASP A 79 -13.67 -19.37 33.33
N ILE A 80 -12.39 -19.73 33.33
CA ILE A 80 -11.69 -20.30 34.47
C ILE A 80 -10.89 -19.21 35.17
N THR A 81 -11.30 -18.86 36.40
CA THR A 81 -10.52 -17.96 37.26
C THR A 81 -9.29 -18.64 37.82
N LEU A 82 -8.16 -17.95 37.85
CA LEU A 82 -6.85 -18.56 38.17
C LEU A 82 -6.49 -18.57 39.67
N THR A 83 -7.34 -18.02 40.54
CA THR A 83 -7.05 -17.81 41.98
C THR A 83 -7.27 -19.00 42.89
N ALA A 84 -7.95 -20.06 42.43
CA ALA A 84 -8.16 -21.28 43.20
C ALA A 84 -8.41 -22.48 42.28
N ASP A 85 -8.30 -23.68 42.82
CA ASP A 85 -8.52 -24.92 42.07
C ASP A 85 -9.94 -24.97 41.48
N ARG A 86 -10.06 -25.55 40.28
CA ARG A 86 -11.32 -25.69 39.55
C ARG A 86 -11.39 -27.04 38.83
N THR A 87 -12.62 -27.49 38.64
CA THR A 87 -12.93 -28.67 37.83
C THR A 87 -14.20 -28.41 37.05
N GLY A 88 -14.27 -28.91 35.82
CA GLY A 88 -15.50 -28.97 35.04
C GLY A 88 -15.59 -30.29 34.29
N SER A 89 -16.81 -30.69 33.96
CA SER A 89 -17.15 -31.92 33.24
C SER A 89 -18.15 -31.60 32.15
N ASP A 90 -18.21 -32.47 31.15
CA ASP A 90 -19.10 -32.38 29.98
C ASP A 90 -19.11 -31.01 29.31
N ILE A 91 -17.93 -30.40 29.18
CA ILE A 91 -17.79 -29.15 28.45
C ILE A 91 -17.49 -29.43 26.98
N THR A 92 -17.96 -28.55 26.13
CA THR A 92 -17.49 -28.43 24.76
C THR A 92 -16.27 -27.51 24.74
N ILE A 93 -15.32 -27.75 23.85
CA ILE A 93 -14.24 -26.80 23.53
C ILE A 93 -14.07 -26.82 22.02
N ALA A 94 -14.39 -25.70 21.37
CA ALA A 94 -14.33 -25.57 19.91
C ALA A 94 -14.94 -26.78 19.18
N GLY A 95 -16.22 -27.07 19.42
CA GLY A 95 -16.97 -28.19 18.81
C GLY A 95 -16.76 -29.55 19.48
N VAL A 96 -15.57 -29.80 20.05
CA VAL A 96 -15.23 -31.08 20.68
C VAL A 96 -15.99 -31.25 22.01
N LYS A 97 -16.97 -32.17 22.03
CA LYS A 97 -17.83 -32.45 23.19
C LYS A 97 -17.20 -33.44 24.17
N GLY A 98 -17.77 -33.53 25.38
CA GLY A 98 -17.39 -34.53 26.38
C GLY A 98 -15.99 -34.30 26.97
N ILE A 99 -15.52 -33.06 27.02
CA ILE A 99 -14.24 -32.71 27.63
C ILE A 99 -14.46 -32.38 29.11
N SER A 100 -13.57 -32.89 29.96
CA SER A 100 -13.44 -32.54 31.36
C SER A 100 -12.13 -31.81 31.59
N TYR A 101 -12.09 -30.98 32.64
CA TYR A 101 -10.87 -30.28 33.02
C TYR A 101 -10.62 -30.23 34.52
N THR A 102 -9.35 -30.13 34.88
CA THR A 102 -8.91 -29.69 36.20
C THR A 102 -7.93 -28.53 36.06
N TYR A 103 -8.09 -27.50 36.88
CA TYR A 103 -7.12 -26.43 37.04
C TYR A 103 -6.62 -26.41 38.48
N THR A 104 -5.31 -26.45 38.67
CA THR A 104 -4.65 -26.39 39.97
C THR A 104 -3.93 -25.05 40.11
N ALA A 105 -4.37 -24.22 41.06
CA ALA A 105 -3.88 -22.84 41.20
C ALA A 105 -2.44 -22.78 41.75
N SER A 106 -2.05 -23.73 42.59
CA SER A 106 -0.73 -23.74 43.24
C SER A 106 0.44 -23.89 42.26
N ASN A 107 0.22 -24.57 41.13
CA ASN A 107 1.18 -24.79 40.06
C ASN A 107 0.68 -24.28 38.69
N LYS A 108 -0.42 -23.51 38.68
CA LYS A 108 -0.99 -22.84 37.50
C LYS A 108 -1.23 -23.79 36.32
N THR A 109 -1.60 -25.04 36.62
CA THR A 109 -1.70 -26.12 35.63
C THR A 109 -3.16 -26.42 35.30
N LEU A 110 -3.52 -26.36 34.02
CA LEU A 110 -4.76 -26.88 33.45
C LEU A 110 -4.48 -28.26 32.84
N VAL A 111 -5.37 -29.22 33.07
CA VAL A 111 -5.37 -30.54 32.44
C VAL A 111 -6.73 -30.78 31.81
N LEU A 112 -6.77 -31.12 30.53
CA LEU A 112 -7.95 -31.43 29.73
C LEU A 112 -7.93 -32.91 29.33
N PHE A 113 -9.08 -33.59 29.40
CA PHE A 113 -9.21 -35.02 29.07
C PHE A 113 -10.66 -35.37 28.70
N ARG A 114 -10.89 -36.50 28.04
CA ARG A 114 -12.24 -36.99 27.73
C ARG A 114 -12.95 -37.49 28.99
N GLU A 115 -14.21 -37.10 29.20
CA GLU A 115 -14.99 -37.48 30.39
C GLU A 115 -15.23 -39.00 30.49
N ASP A 116 -15.38 -39.67 29.35
CA ASP A 116 -15.56 -41.11 29.26
C ASP A 116 -14.25 -41.90 29.42
N GLY A 117 -13.11 -41.21 29.53
CA GLY A 117 -11.77 -41.80 29.62
C GLY A 117 -11.22 -42.35 28.31
N SER A 118 -11.83 -42.01 27.17
CA SER A 118 -11.28 -42.31 25.84
C SER A 118 -10.05 -41.44 25.51
N ILE A 119 -9.30 -41.85 24.50
CA ILE A 119 -8.15 -41.08 23.99
C ILE A 119 -8.61 -39.88 23.16
N LEU A 120 -7.80 -38.82 23.14
CA LEU A 120 -7.99 -37.65 22.28
C LEU A 120 -7.35 -37.91 20.91
N HIS A 121 -8.17 -37.80 19.86
CA HIS A 121 -7.65 -37.86 18.49
C HIS A 121 -6.75 -36.65 18.20
N PRO A 122 -5.63 -36.80 17.46
CA PRO A 122 -4.72 -35.69 17.10
C PRO A 122 -5.42 -34.42 16.61
N VAL A 123 -6.38 -34.55 15.70
CA VAL A 123 -7.13 -33.40 15.17
C VAL A 123 -7.98 -32.68 16.25
N HIS A 124 -8.54 -33.41 17.21
CA HIS A 124 -9.24 -32.78 18.34
C HIS A 124 -8.27 -32.06 19.28
N ILE A 125 -7.04 -32.56 19.42
CA ILE A 125 -6.02 -31.94 20.26
C ILE A 125 -5.65 -30.57 19.70
N GLU A 126 -5.42 -30.49 18.38
CA GLU A 126 -5.15 -29.24 17.68
C GLU A 126 -6.24 -28.20 17.93
N ARG A 127 -7.51 -28.55 17.65
CA ARG A 127 -8.67 -27.69 17.90
C ARG A 127 -8.79 -27.23 19.35
N ILE A 128 -8.62 -28.15 20.30
CA ILE A 128 -8.71 -27.82 21.73
C ILE A 128 -7.61 -26.84 22.11
N VAL A 129 -6.37 -27.07 21.66
CA VAL A 129 -5.21 -26.25 21.99
C VAL A 129 -5.34 -24.85 21.40
N GLU A 130 -5.72 -24.72 20.13
CA GLU A 130 -5.99 -23.43 19.48
C GLU A 130 -7.12 -22.63 20.15
N ALA A 131 -8.09 -23.34 20.74
CA ALA A 131 -9.20 -22.72 21.45
C ALA A 131 -8.82 -22.17 22.84
N ILE A 132 -7.66 -22.56 23.40
CA ILE A 132 -7.24 -22.10 24.72
C ILE A 132 -6.83 -20.64 24.65
N LYS A 133 -7.67 -19.79 25.23
CA LYS A 133 -7.47 -18.35 25.28
C LYS A 133 -7.11 -17.89 26.68
N LEU A 134 -6.39 -16.78 26.75
CA LEU A 134 -6.21 -16.00 27.97
C LEU A 134 -6.88 -14.64 27.78
N LYS A 135 -7.58 -14.17 28.81
CA LYS A 135 -8.12 -12.82 28.85
C LYS A 135 -7.84 -12.15 30.18
N ASN A 136 -7.81 -10.82 30.19
CA ASN A 136 -7.79 -10.04 31.41
C ASN A 136 -9.04 -9.16 31.51
N THR A 137 -9.77 -9.30 32.61
CA THR A 137 -11.05 -8.58 32.79
C THR A 137 -10.90 -7.19 33.39
N THR A 138 -9.68 -6.80 33.76
CA THR A 138 -9.36 -5.52 34.39
C THR A 138 -8.33 -4.79 33.52
N ALA A 139 -8.81 -4.00 32.56
CA ALA A 139 -7.95 -3.26 31.62
C ALA A 139 -6.78 -2.52 32.29
N ALA A 140 -7.00 -1.96 33.49
CA ALA A 140 -5.98 -1.23 34.26
C ALA A 140 -4.84 -2.10 34.82
N SER A 141 -4.97 -3.42 34.90
CA SER A 141 -3.90 -4.32 35.36
C SER A 141 -2.93 -4.74 34.26
N ILE A 142 -3.29 -4.53 33.00
CA ILE A 142 -2.47 -4.92 31.85
C ILE A 142 -1.35 -3.88 31.68
N ASN A 143 -0.10 -4.26 31.46
CA ASN A 143 0.96 -3.29 31.16
C ASN A 143 1.56 -3.54 29.78
N HIS A 144 2.09 -2.46 29.18
CA HIS A 144 2.92 -2.57 27.99
C HIS A 144 4.16 -3.42 28.32
N GLU A 145 4.56 -4.29 27.39
CA GLU A 145 5.61 -5.32 27.52
C GLU A 145 5.30 -6.47 28.49
N ASP A 146 4.06 -6.61 28.99
CA ASP A 146 3.67 -7.80 29.72
C ASP A 146 3.81 -9.04 28.82
N VAL A 147 4.49 -10.07 29.32
CA VAL A 147 4.57 -11.38 28.68
C VAL A 147 3.81 -12.40 29.52
N LYS A 148 2.88 -13.12 28.90
CA LYS A 148 2.11 -14.21 29.49
C LYS A 148 2.37 -15.45 28.65
N SER A 149 2.78 -16.55 29.24
CA SER A 149 3.16 -17.75 28.47
C SER A 149 2.42 -18.99 28.94
N ALA A 150 2.31 -19.96 28.04
CA ALA A 150 1.78 -21.29 28.32
C ALA A 150 2.77 -22.34 27.82
N ALA A 151 3.12 -23.29 28.67
CA ALA A 151 3.84 -24.49 28.27
C ALA A 151 2.84 -25.63 28.11
N ILE A 152 2.76 -26.22 26.91
CA ILE A 152 1.79 -27.24 26.54
C ILE A 152 2.51 -28.57 26.30
N SER A 153 2.03 -29.63 26.96
CA SER A 153 2.51 -31.00 26.80
C SER A 153 1.35 -31.97 26.73
N TYR A 154 1.61 -33.18 26.24
CA TYR A 154 0.63 -34.24 26.07
C TYR A 154 0.99 -35.45 26.92
N ILE A 155 0.00 -36.05 27.56
CA ILE A 155 0.17 -37.25 28.38
C ILE A 155 -0.53 -38.41 27.69
N ASP A 156 0.20 -39.49 27.40
CA ASP A 156 -0.35 -40.70 26.80
C ASP A 156 -1.13 -41.57 27.81
N ALA A 157 -1.85 -42.58 27.32
CA ALA A 157 -2.61 -43.52 28.15
C ALA A 157 -1.73 -44.38 29.10
N ALA A 158 -0.41 -44.36 28.93
CA ALA A 158 0.55 -45.00 29.85
C ALA A 158 1.08 -44.02 30.92
N GLY A 159 0.69 -42.75 30.85
CA GLY A 159 1.11 -41.68 31.77
C GLY A 159 2.45 -41.03 31.42
N ASN A 160 2.99 -41.23 30.21
CA ASN A 160 4.21 -40.57 29.76
C ASN A 160 3.88 -39.17 29.25
N GLU A 161 4.65 -38.17 29.67
CA GLU A 161 4.51 -36.78 29.23
C GLU A 161 5.50 -36.46 28.10
N SER A 162 5.03 -35.79 27.04
CA SER A 162 5.86 -35.32 25.93
C SER A 162 6.82 -34.20 26.35
N GLU A 163 7.74 -33.82 25.45
CA GLU A 163 8.35 -32.48 25.56
C GLU A 163 7.27 -31.41 25.45
N PHE A 164 7.47 -30.28 26.14
CA PHE A 164 6.54 -29.17 26.12
C PHE A 164 6.90 -28.15 25.04
N SER A 165 5.89 -27.60 24.37
CA SER A 165 6.01 -26.41 23.52
C SER A 165 5.63 -25.18 24.34
N THR A 166 6.40 -24.09 24.23
CA THR A 166 6.11 -22.84 24.96
C THR A 166 5.69 -21.77 23.99
N VAL A 167 4.59 -21.12 24.32
CA VAL A 167 3.96 -20.07 23.50
C VAL A 167 3.67 -18.86 24.36
N ALA A 168 3.68 -17.68 23.76
CA ALA A 168 3.55 -16.41 24.49
C ALA A 168 2.47 -15.49 23.93
N ILE A 169 1.88 -14.71 24.83
CA ILE A 169 1.07 -13.53 24.51
C ILE A 169 1.87 -12.33 24.98
N ILE A 170 2.21 -11.46 24.04
CA ILE A 170 2.96 -10.24 24.28
C ILE A 170 2.00 -9.07 24.19
N VAL A 171 1.97 -8.26 25.25
CA VAL A 171 1.25 -6.99 25.23
C VAL A 171 2.18 -5.90 24.72
N ASP A 172 1.87 -5.36 23.56
CA ASP A 172 2.63 -4.29 22.94
C ASP A 172 1.65 -3.24 22.42
N PHE A 173 1.32 -2.26 23.26
CA PHE A 173 0.50 -1.12 22.88
C PHE A 173 1.31 -0.14 22.01
N PRO A 174 1.07 -0.08 20.68
CA PRO A 174 1.75 0.91 19.87
C PRO A 174 1.32 2.32 20.28
N GLY A 175 2.27 3.24 20.21
CA GLY A 175 1.96 4.67 20.28
C GLY A 175 1.22 5.14 19.04
N ALA A 176 0.44 6.23 19.15
CA ALA A 176 -0.13 6.92 18.00
C ALA A 176 0.99 7.33 17.02
N THR A 177 0.80 7.08 15.73
CA THR A 177 1.72 7.48 14.66
C THR A 177 1.17 8.68 13.88
N PRO A 178 2.03 9.50 13.26
CA PRO A 178 1.59 10.44 12.23
C PRO A 178 0.81 9.71 11.12
N VAL A 179 -0.22 10.34 10.56
CA VAL A 179 -1.08 9.72 9.53
C VAL A 179 -0.33 9.34 8.24
N ASP A 180 0.73 10.07 7.91
CA ASP A 180 1.65 9.83 6.79
C ASP A 180 2.87 10.77 6.91
N THR A 181 3.71 10.81 5.87
CA THR A 181 4.88 11.71 5.78
C THR A 181 4.51 13.20 5.75
N ASP A 182 3.26 13.55 5.41
CA ASP A 182 2.74 14.92 5.24
C ASP A 182 1.71 15.26 6.34
N ALA A 183 1.79 14.60 7.49
CA ALA A 183 0.85 14.74 8.61
C ALA A 183 0.78 16.16 9.22
N TRP A 184 1.65 17.07 8.79
CA TRP A 184 1.78 18.41 9.32
C TRP A 184 1.13 19.46 8.43
N SER A 185 0.39 20.38 9.03
CA SER A 185 -0.13 21.56 8.37
C SER A 185 0.26 22.82 9.12
N VAL A 186 0.45 23.92 8.38
CA VAL A 186 0.78 25.23 8.96
C VAL A 186 -0.27 26.24 8.56
N ASN A 187 -0.71 27.06 9.50
CA ASN A 187 -1.61 28.15 9.17
C ASN A 187 -0.86 29.25 8.38
N THR A 188 -1.00 29.26 7.06
CA THR A 188 -0.38 30.34 6.27
C THR A 188 -1.21 31.62 6.41
N PRO A 189 -0.62 32.77 6.80
CA PRO A 189 -1.30 34.06 6.63
C PRO A 189 -1.56 34.30 5.14
N THR A 190 -2.60 35.07 4.81
CA THR A 190 -3.09 35.27 3.43
C THR A 190 -2.04 35.84 2.46
N SER A 191 -0.94 36.40 2.99
CA SER A 191 0.19 36.97 2.26
C SER A 191 1.45 36.09 2.25
N GLY A 192 1.43 34.90 2.85
CA GLY A 192 2.60 34.00 2.94
C GLY A 192 3.75 34.52 3.82
N VAL A 193 3.52 35.58 4.62
CA VAL A 193 4.51 36.20 5.51
C VAL A 193 3.87 36.52 6.85
N PHE A 194 4.47 36.06 7.95
CA PHE A 194 4.06 36.42 9.31
C PHE A 194 4.61 37.79 9.73
N ASN A 195 3.76 38.63 10.30
CA ASN A 195 4.11 39.94 10.86
C ASN A 195 4.29 39.87 12.38
N ILE A 196 4.97 40.86 12.95
CA ILE A 196 5.08 41.01 14.41
C ILE A 196 3.67 41.14 15.00
N GLY A 197 3.34 40.27 15.96
CA GLY A 197 2.03 40.17 16.59
C GLY A 197 1.13 39.08 16.02
N ASP A 198 1.47 38.48 14.88
CA ASP A 198 0.75 37.33 14.33
C ASP A 198 0.99 36.09 15.22
N THR A 199 0.10 35.11 15.12
CA THR A 199 0.27 33.79 15.76
C THR A 199 0.43 32.73 14.69
N ALA A 200 1.63 32.16 14.62
CA ALA A 200 1.91 30.98 13.81
C ALA A 200 1.42 29.72 14.56
N GLU A 201 0.80 28.81 13.82
CA GLU A 201 0.16 27.59 14.27
C GLU A 201 0.59 26.44 13.37
N VAL A 202 1.06 25.38 13.99
CA VAL A 202 1.54 24.16 13.34
C VAL A 202 0.74 23.00 13.91
N THR A 203 0.09 22.23 13.05
CA THR A 203 -0.78 21.13 13.45
C THR A 203 -0.19 19.82 12.96
N LEU A 204 0.07 18.89 13.88
CA LEU A 204 0.38 17.50 13.57
C LEU A 204 -0.90 16.65 13.67
N THR A 205 -1.19 15.89 12.62
CA THR A 205 -2.30 14.93 12.59
C THR A 205 -1.79 13.53 12.91
N MET A 206 -2.51 12.84 13.78
CA MET A 206 -2.19 11.49 14.24
C MET A 206 -3.25 10.51 13.74
N ASP A 207 -2.86 9.26 13.58
CA ASP A 207 -3.72 8.14 13.16
C ASP A 207 -4.79 7.78 14.21
N MET A 208 -4.59 8.19 15.46
CA MET A 208 -5.50 7.91 16.57
C MET A 208 -5.60 9.07 17.57
N ALA A 209 -6.70 9.09 18.31
CA ALA A 209 -6.96 10.09 19.35
C ALA A 209 -5.96 9.99 20.52
N LEU A 210 -5.59 11.15 21.06
CA LEU A 210 -4.64 11.32 22.14
C LEU A 210 -5.29 11.83 23.43
N ASN A 211 -4.72 11.41 24.55
CA ASN A 211 -4.93 11.99 25.87
C ASN A 211 -3.87 13.07 26.14
N LEU A 212 -4.32 14.32 26.18
CA LEU A 212 -3.46 15.48 26.48
C LEU A 212 -3.37 15.66 28.00
N GLY A 213 -2.45 14.96 28.67
CA GLY A 213 -2.23 15.04 30.11
C GLY A 213 -1.61 16.36 30.58
N ALA A 214 -0.56 16.29 31.40
CA ALA A 214 0.21 17.46 31.82
C ALA A 214 1.22 17.85 30.72
N THR A 215 0.80 18.74 29.81
CA THR A 215 1.56 19.09 28.59
C THR A 215 2.61 20.19 28.78
N THR A 216 2.96 20.52 30.02
CA THR A 216 3.96 21.56 30.30
C THR A 216 5.33 21.10 29.81
N GLY A 217 5.93 21.88 28.91
CA GLY A 217 7.20 21.56 28.28
C GLY A 217 7.07 20.91 26.90
N SER A 218 5.85 20.58 26.46
CA SER A 218 5.61 20.12 25.09
C SER A 218 5.84 21.25 24.09
N LYS A 219 6.73 21.02 23.12
CA LYS A 219 7.09 21.99 22.09
C LYS A 219 7.65 21.34 20.84
N ILE A 220 7.62 22.10 19.75
CA ILE A 220 8.46 21.87 18.58
C ILE A 220 9.41 23.06 18.41
N VAL A 221 10.61 22.81 17.90
CA VAL A 221 11.61 23.84 17.64
C VAL A 221 11.69 24.07 16.14
N ILE A 222 11.39 25.29 15.69
CA ILE A 222 11.44 25.69 14.27
C ILE A 222 12.25 26.97 14.16
N ALA A 223 13.21 27.03 13.26
CA ALA A 223 14.15 28.17 13.13
C ALA A 223 14.83 28.55 14.47
N GLY A 224 15.06 27.57 15.35
CA GLY A 224 15.57 27.81 16.71
C GLY A 224 14.60 28.51 17.66
N LYS A 225 13.30 28.51 17.35
CA LYS A 225 12.24 29.10 18.15
C LYS A 225 11.27 28.03 18.65
N ASP A 226 10.93 28.11 19.93
CA ASP A 226 9.94 27.22 20.53
C ASP A 226 8.53 27.60 20.08
N PHE A 227 7.82 26.63 19.51
CA PHE A 227 6.38 26.61 19.33
C PHE A 227 5.80 25.69 20.40
N THR A 228 4.96 26.22 21.27
CA THR A 228 4.45 25.49 22.44
C THR A 228 3.12 24.84 22.14
N LEU A 229 2.90 23.62 22.64
CA LEU A 229 1.62 22.93 22.47
C LEU A 229 0.48 23.74 23.10
N ASP A 230 -0.50 24.14 22.29
CA ASP A 230 -1.74 24.76 22.72
C ASP A 230 -2.77 23.67 22.94
N LYS A 231 -2.91 23.25 24.21
CA LYS A 231 -3.84 22.21 24.60
C LYS A 231 -5.29 22.54 24.23
N THR A 232 -5.71 23.79 24.39
CA THR A 232 -7.09 24.20 24.10
C THR A 232 -7.38 24.13 22.60
N LYS A 233 -6.42 24.53 21.75
CA LYS A 233 -6.58 24.38 20.30
C LYS A 233 -6.47 22.94 19.82
N SER A 234 -5.62 22.14 20.45
CA SER A 234 -5.51 20.70 20.16
C SER A 234 -6.85 20.01 20.44
N GLU A 235 -7.42 20.19 21.65
CA GLU A 235 -8.75 19.68 22.00
C GLU A 235 -9.86 20.17 21.03
N ALA A 236 -9.77 21.42 20.56
CA ALA A 236 -10.74 21.99 19.63
C ALA A 236 -10.58 21.46 18.18
N ALA A 237 -9.36 21.13 17.77
CA ALA A 237 -9.05 20.56 16.45
C ALA A 237 -9.39 19.07 16.35
N GLY A 238 -9.49 18.40 17.51
CA GLY A 238 -9.66 16.96 17.65
C GLY A 238 -8.53 16.38 18.49
N ASP A 239 -8.81 15.39 19.32
CA ASP A 239 -7.81 14.76 20.18
C ASP A 239 -6.73 14.00 19.36
N ASP A 240 -6.99 13.74 18.08
CA ASP A 240 -6.05 13.20 17.09
C ASP A 240 -5.12 14.27 16.48
N LYS A 241 -5.23 15.54 16.91
CA LYS A 241 -4.42 16.64 16.39
C LYS A 241 -3.69 17.39 17.49
N LEU A 242 -2.39 17.61 17.28
CA LEU A 242 -1.55 18.39 18.17
C LEU A 242 -1.25 19.74 17.54
N VAL A 243 -1.76 20.81 18.16
CA VAL A 243 -1.61 22.18 17.68
C VAL A 243 -0.55 22.91 18.50
N PHE A 244 0.52 23.33 17.85
CA PHE A 244 1.61 24.11 18.44
C PHE A 244 1.53 25.56 17.98
N THR A 245 1.67 26.50 18.89
CA THR A 245 1.55 27.93 18.57
C THR A 245 2.76 28.74 19.00
N ARG A 246 2.98 29.84 18.28
CA ARG A 246 3.95 30.88 18.63
C ARG A 246 3.44 32.26 18.24
N SER A 247 3.48 33.21 19.17
CA SER A 247 3.30 34.63 18.85
C SER A 247 4.61 35.22 18.31
N ILE A 248 4.54 35.84 17.14
CA ILE A 248 5.69 36.39 16.43
C ILE A 248 6.15 37.70 17.07
N VAL A 249 7.41 37.73 17.50
CA VAL A 249 8.01 38.91 18.15
C VAL A 249 9.15 39.50 17.31
N SER A 250 9.56 40.73 17.63
CA SER A 250 10.71 41.36 16.98
C SER A 250 11.97 40.50 17.16
N GLY A 251 12.64 40.15 16.06
CA GLY A 251 13.82 39.27 16.06
C GLY A 251 13.52 37.78 15.87
N ASP A 252 12.27 37.40 15.61
CA ASP A 252 11.96 36.08 15.07
C ASP A 252 12.26 36.07 13.56
N SER A 253 13.34 35.40 13.17
CA SER A 253 13.71 35.16 11.78
C SER A 253 13.09 33.84 11.32
N ILE A 254 11.77 33.77 11.19
CA ILE A 254 11.05 32.59 10.70
C ILE A 254 10.61 32.86 9.26
N SER A 255 11.00 32.00 8.33
CA SER A 255 10.75 32.12 6.90
C SER A 255 10.63 30.74 6.27
N ALA A 256 10.16 30.65 5.02
CA ALA A 256 10.12 29.37 4.30
C ALA A 256 11.50 28.69 4.17
N VAL A 257 12.60 29.43 4.29
CA VAL A 257 13.99 28.93 4.12
C VAL A 257 14.54 28.27 5.40
N ASN A 258 13.86 28.40 6.53
CA ASN A 258 14.30 27.85 7.81
C ASN A 258 13.14 27.34 8.66
N PHE A 259 12.02 27.05 8.00
CA PHE A 259 10.88 26.42 8.61
C PHE A 259 11.06 24.92 8.41
N ASP A 260 11.88 24.33 9.28
CA ASP A 260 12.30 22.95 9.17
C ASP A 260 11.89 22.21 10.44
N ILE A 261 11.25 21.05 10.27
CA ILE A 261 11.03 20.04 11.31
C ILE A 261 11.72 18.78 10.76
N ASP A 262 13.01 18.63 11.04
CA ASP A 262 13.90 17.71 10.32
C ASP A 262 13.80 16.28 10.84
N SER A 263 13.38 16.13 12.10
CA SER A 263 13.22 14.82 12.72
C SER A 263 12.43 14.87 14.03
N LYS A 264 12.19 13.70 14.61
CA LYS A 264 11.72 13.57 16.01
C LYS A 264 12.54 14.35 17.04
N ALA A 265 13.80 14.73 16.74
CA ALA A 265 14.65 15.47 17.68
C ALA A 265 14.17 16.91 17.90
N ASP A 266 13.43 17.49 16.96
CA ASP A 266 12.87 18.83 17.07
C ASP A 266 11.58 18.87 17.89
N ILE A 267 11.06 17.69 18.25
CA ILE A 267 9.77 17.52 18.91
C ILE A 267 10.00 17.02 20.33
N THR A 268 9.41 17.73 21.28
CA THR A 268 9.33 17.31 22.67
C THR A 268 7.86 17.20 23.05
N LEU A 269 7.39 15.99 23.33
CA LEU A 269 6.05 15.76 23.89
C LEU A 269 6.16 15.30 25.33
N VAL A 270 5.51 16.00 26.24
CA VAL A 270 5.44 15.66 27.66
C VAL A 270 3.99 15.39 28.04
N GLY A 271 3.74 14.24 28.66
CA GLY A 271 2.42 13.89 29.19
C GLY A 271 1.33 13.69 28.13
N VAL A 272 1.70 13.54 26.87
CA VAL A 272 0.79 13.17 25.76
C VAL A 272 0.90 11.65 25.56
N THR A 273 -0.23 10.96 25.59
CA THR A 273 -0.31 9.51 25.34
C THR A 273 -1.54 9.19 24.49
N ASN A 274 -1.65 7.98 23.96
CA ASN A 274 -2.94 7.50 23.43
C ASN A 274 -3.87 6.99 24.55
N VAL A 275 -4.98 6.37 24.16
CA VAL A 275 -5.96 5.74 25.06
C VAL A 275 -5.37 4.59 25.89
N GLU A 276 -4.33 3.92 25.37
CA GLU A 276 -3.65 2.81 26.03
C GLU A 276 -2.52 3.24 26.98
N GLY A 277 -2.20 4.55 27.00
CA GLY A 277 -1.14 5.14 27.81
C GLY A 277 0.24 5.11 27.15
N ALA A 278 0.35 4.68 25.88
CA ALA A 278 1.59 4.70 25.12
C ALA A 278 1.89 6.13 24.61
N ALA A 279 3.17 6.52 24.65
CA ALA A 279 3.61 7.79 24.07
C ALA A 279 3.50 7.74 22.54
N PRO A 280 3.23 8.87 21.86
CA PRO A 280 3.23 8.93 20.40
C PRO A 280 4.54 8.39 19.79
N ASN A 281 4.41 7.56 18.76
CA ASN A 281 5.53 7.04 18.00
C ASN A 281 5.85 8.00 16.85
N LEU A 282 6.89 8.82 17.03
CA LEU A 282 7.33 9.82 16.05
C LEU A 282 8.45 9.32 15.14
N ASN A 283 8.75 8.02 15.14
CA ASN A 283 9.84 7.47 14.33
C ASN A 283 9.55 7.50 12.83
N GLU A 284 8.27 7.56 12.44
CA GLU A 284 7.81 7.65 11.05
C GLU A 284 7.87 9.08 10.49
N ILE A 285 8.25 10.07 11.31
CA ILE A 285 8.57 11.41 10.80
C ILE A 285 9.93 11.34 10.13
N THR A 286 9.91 11.01 8.84
CA THR A 286 11.09 10.93 7.96
C THR A 286 11.21 12.10 6.99
N SER A 287 10.17 12.95 6.91
CA SER A 287 10.07 14.08 5.97
C SER A 287 10.05 15.42 6.71
N SER A 288 10.69 16.44 6.13
CA SER A 288 10.66 17.81 6.61
C SER A 288 9.31 18.46 6.33
N VAL A 289 8.79 19.24 7.29
CA VAL A 289 7.66 20.13 7.05
C VAL A 289 8.21 21.43 6.47
N GLU A 290 8.27 21.53 5.15
CA GLU A 290 8.62 22.78 4.48
C GLU A 290 7.36 23.58 4.15
N PHE A 291 7.44 24.91 4.17
CA PHE A 291 6.37 25.76 3.65
C PHE A 291 6.29 25.62 2.11
N GLY A 292 5.57 24.61 1.58
CA GLY A 292 5.21 24.55 0.15
C GLY A 292 4.69 23.22 -0.45
N SER A 293 3.39 23.22 -0.83
CA SER A 293 2.64 22.42 -1.85
C SER A 293 2.01 21.04 -1.50
N GLU A 294 0.71 21.03 -1.15
CA GLU A 294 -0.15 19.82 -1.02
C GLU A 294 -0.75 19.34 -2.36
N SER A 295 -0.96 18.02 -2.44
CA SER A 295 -1.23 17.13 -3.59
C SER A 295 -2.64 17.11 -4.19
N GLY A 296 -3.27 18.28 -4.41
CA GLY A 296 -4.58 18.37 -5.05
C GLY A 296 -4.72 19.61 -5.93
N GLY A 297 -4.15 19.56 -7.13
CA GLY A 297 -4.01 20.73 -8.02
C GLY A 297 -5.34 21.46 -8.25
N THR A 298 -5.42 22.69 -7.74
CA THR A 298 -6.46 23.64 -8.14
C THR A 298 -6.18 24.09 -9.56
N ALA A 299 -7.23 24.30 -10.36
CA ALA A 299 -7.10 24.84 -11.71
C ALA A 299 -8.17 25.90 -11.98
N ARG A 300 -7.82 26.90 -12.79
CA ARG A 300 -8.74 27.95 -13.24
C ARG A 300 -9.17 27.76 -14.70
N TYR A 301 -8.33 27.15 -15.51
CA TYR A 301 -8.51 26.99 -16.95
C TYR A 301 -8.53 25.51 -17.32
N VAL A 302 -9.42 25.13 -18.24
CA VAL A 302 -9.46 23.79 -18.86
C VAL A 302 -9.15 23.96 -20.35
N LEU A 303 -8.24 23.17 -20.87
CA LEU A 303 -7.86 23.18 -22.29
C LEU A 303 -8.26 21.86 -22.95
N LEU A 304 -8.73 21.93 -24.19
CA LEU A 304 -9.13 20.80 -25.02
C LEU A 304 -8.38 20.85 -26.34
N LYS A 305 -7.83 19.72 -26.79
CA LYS A 305 -7.09 19.60 -28.06
C LYS A 305 -7.65 18.43 -28.84
N GLN A 306 -7.89 18.60 -30.14
CA GLN A 306 -8.23 17.50 -31.02
C GLN A 306 -7.13 17.27 -32.06
N ASP A 307 -6.57 16.06 -32.09
CA ASP A 307 -5.54 15.67 -33.06
C ASP A 307 -6.19 15.02 -34.28
N GLY A 308 -6.01 15.60 -35.48
CA GLY A 308 -6.69 15.10 -36.67
C GLY A 308 -6.08 15.53 -38.00
N THR A 309 -5.96 14.58 -38.93
CA THR A 309 -5.28 14.71 -40.23
C THR A 309 -6.18 15.20 -41.38
N ARG A 310 -7.39 15.69 -41.13
CA ARG A 310 -8.31 16.17 -42.18
C ARG A 310 -8.73 17.63 -41.99
N ASN A 311 -8.70 18.38 -43.10
CA ASN A 311 -9.35 19.69 -43.23
C ASN A 311 -10.85 19.56 -42.93
N GLY A 312 -11.32 20.11 -41.79
CA GLY A 312 -12.72 20.10 -41.41
C GLY A 312 -12.99 20.88 -40.12
N ASN A 313 -14.27 21.19 -39.86
CA ASN A 313 -14.69 21.86 -38.64
C ASN A 313 -14.55 20.92 -37.44
N MET A 314 -13.92 21.38 -36.37
CA MET A 314 -14.01 20.73 -35.05
C MET A 314 -15.40 21.00 -34.45
N TYR A 315 -16.06 19.97 -33.91
CA TYR A 315 -17.32 20.07 -33.17
C TYR A 315 -17.17 19.33 -31.84
N ILE A 316 -16.84 20.08 -30.78
CA ILE A 316 -16.90 19.58 -29.40
C ILE A 316 -18.34 19.81 -28.91
N GLY A 317 -18.95 18.79 -28.31
CA GLY A 317 -20.33 18.90 -27.85
C GLY A 317 -20.45 19.49 -26.45
N GLU A 318 -21.18 18.86 -25.55
CA GLU A 318 -21.27 19.31 -24.16
C GLU A 318 -19.95 19.12 -23.44
N VAL A 319 -19.52 20.11 -22.65
CA VAL A 319 -18.40 19.99 -21.72
C VAL A 319 -18.88 20.37 -20.33
N GLU A 320 -18.75 19.45 -19.38
CA GLU A 320 -19.08 19.66 -17.97
C GLU A 320 -17.79 19.59 -17.15
N VAL A 321 -17.59 20.55 -16.23
CA VAL A 321 -16.46 20.55 -15.29
C VAL A 321 -17.05 20.52 -13.89
N MET A 322 -16.84 19.42 -13.15
CA MET A 322 -17.52 19.16 -11.89
C MET A 322 -16.65 19.57 -10.69
N VAL A 323 -17.29 20.27 -9.74
CA VAL A 323 -16.81 20.51 -8.38
C VAL A 323 -17.93 20.12 -7.43
N GLY A 324 -17.71 19.08 -6.62
CA GLY A 324 -18.73 18.26 -6.00
C GLY A 324 -19.74 17.78 -7.04
N THR A 325 -21.01 18.11 -6.82
CA THR A 325 -22.10 17.82 -7.76
C THR A 325 -22.41 18.98 -8.71
N THR A 326 -21.57 20.03 -8.75
CA THR A 326 -21.84 21.27 -9.51
C THR A 326 -21.00 21.35 -10.76
N ASN A 327 -21.64 21.48 -11.93
CA ASN A 327 -20.94 21.83 -13.17
C ASN A 327 -20.55 23.32 -13.16
N VAL A 328 -19.29 23.63 -12.85
CA VAL A 328 -18.75 25.00 -12.76
C VAL A 328 -18.45 25.63 -14.13
N ALA A 329 -18.43 24.85 -15.21
CA ALA A 329 -18.34 25.39 -16.56
C ALA A 329 -19.63 26.12 -16.99
N ARG A 330 -20.76 25.89 -16.31
CA ARG A 330 -22.06 26.54 -16.62
C ARG A 330 -22.06 28.06 -16.51
N SER A 331 -21.09 28.66 -15.82
CA SER A 331 -21.00 30.11 -15.56
C SER A 331 -19.66 30.73 -15.96
N ALA A 332 -18.84 29.96 -16.69
CA ALA A 332 -17.47 30.27 -17.06
C ALA A 332 -17.38 31.16 -18.32
N GLY A 333 -16.37 32.03 -18.39
CA GLY A 333 -16.06 32.80 -19.59
C GLY A 333 -15.24 31.95 -20.57
N VAL A 334 -15.59 31.96 -21.86
CA VAL A 334 -14.84 31.19 -22.88
C VAL A 334 -13.86 32.12 -23.58
N ALA A 335 -12.55 31.84 -23.50
CA ALA A 335 -11.49 32.61 -24.17
C ALA A 335 -10.69 31.67 -25.09
N VAL A 336 -10.44 32.09 -26.33
CA VAL A 336 -9.76 31.28 -27.37
C VAL A 336 -8.34 31.82 -27.58
N THR A 337 -7.39 30.91 -27.69
CA THR A 337 -5.96 31.19 -27.96
C THR A 337 -5.68 30.74 -29.40
N SER A 338 -4.99 31.58 -30.19
CA SER A 338 -4.89 31.58 -31.68
C SER A 338 -4.69 30.20 -32.34
N ASP A 339 -5.42 29.76 -33.37
CA ASP A 339 -5.60 30.36 -34.73
C ASP A 339 -7.00 30.05 -35.35
N ALA A 340 -8.00 29.81 -34.49
CA ALA A 340 -9.37 29.47 -34.89
C ALA A 340 -10.23 30.73 -35.10
N THR A 341 -10.70 30.95 -36.32
CA THR A 341 -11.77 31.91 -36.58
C THR A 341 -13.11 31.29 -36.20
N LEU A 342 -13.70 31.73 -35.07
CA LEU A 342 -15.11 31.52 -34.77
C LEU A 342 -15.95 32.24 -35.84
N THR A 343 -16.33 31.54 -36.91
CA THR A 343 -17.39 32.03 -37.79
C THR A 343 -18.71 31.45 -37.33
N HIS A 344 -19.62 32.35 -36.94
CA HIS A 344 -21.04 32.08 -36.67
C HIS A 344 -21.61 31.04 -37.64
N HIS A 345 -22.15 29.95 -37.10
CA HIS A 345 -23.27 29.31 -37.77
C HIS A 345 -24.51 30.16 -37.45
N ASN A 346 -25.17 30.62 -38.51
CA ASN A 346 -26.28 31.56 -38.50
C ASN A 346 -27.17 31.50 -37.24
N SER A 347 -27.18 32.64 -36.53
CA SER A 347 -28.27 33.14 -35.67
C SER A 347 -28.26 32.86 -34.15
N TRP A 348 -27.17 32.41 -33.52
CA TRP A 348 -27.13 32.32 -32.05
C TRP A 348 -26.01 33.20 -31.48
N SER A 349 -26.41 34.24 -30.73
CA SER A 349 -25.52 35.18 -30.03
C SER A 349 -25.27 34.65 -28.61
N PRO A 350 -24.04 34.75 -28.06
CA PRO A 350 -23.71 34.17 -26.76
C PRO A 350 -24.13 35.11 -25.64
N VAL A 351 -25.43 35.17 -25.32
CA VAL A 351 -25.93 35.84 -24.11
C VAL A 351 -27.27 35.22 -23.71
N GLU A 352 -27.23 34.19 -22.86
CA GLU A 352 -28.21 33.80 -21.83
C GLU A 352 -28.15 32.29 -21.60
N ILE A 353 -28.00 31.90 -20.34
CA ILE A 353 -28.47 30.60 -19.86
C ILE A 353 -30.00 30.64 -20.03
N VAL A 354 -30.52 30.03 -21.10
CA VAL A 354 -31.98 29.95 -21.31
C VAL A 354 -32.49 28.64 -20.73
N ASP A 355 -33.53 28.75 -19.90
CA ASP A 355 -34.18 27.66 -19.20
C ASP A 355 -34.70 26.56 -20.14
N GLY A 356 -34.66 25.33 -19.64
CA GLY A 356 -35.07 24.14 -20.35
C GLY A 356 -36.55 24.14 -20.69
N LYS A 357 -36.88 24.46 -21.95
CA LYS A 357 -38.12 24.01 -22.61
C LYS A 357 -37.88 23.72 -24.09
N ASN A 358 -37.39 22.50 -24.35
CA ASN A 358 -37.79 21.58 -25.43
C ASN A 358 -36.59 20.72 -25.87
N GLY A 359 -36.35 19.64 -25.12
CA GLY A 359 -35.48 18.53 -25.55
C GLY A 359 -33.97 18.81 -25.64
N SER A 360 -33.50 19.83 -24.93
CA SER A 360 -32.12 20.33 -24.85
C SER A 360 -31.21 19.41 -24.02
N GLY A 361 -30.00 19.01 -24.43
CA GLY A 361 -29.07 19.73 -25.29
C GLY A 361 -28.39 20.84 -24.50
N GLU A 362 -27.68 20.48 -23.43
CA GLU A 362 -26.75 21.37 -22.73
C GLU A 362 -25.38 21.19 -23.42
N GLY A 363 -24.63 22.27 -23.70
CA GLY A 363 -23.29 22.13 -24.29
C GLY A 363 -22.72 23.35 -25.03
N MET A 364 -21.40 23.49 -24.93
CA MET A 364 -20.61 24.55 -25.57
C MET A 364 -20.08 24.08 -26.93
N ALA A 365 -20.63 24.60 -28.04
CA ALA A 365 -20.13 24.27 -29.38
C ALA A 365 -18.99 25.20 -29.81
N THR A 366 -17.81 24.65 -30.11
CA THR A 366 -16.65 25.40 -30.63
C THR A 366 -16.31 24.98 -32.04
N ARG A 367 -15.98 25.93 -32.94
CA ARG A 367 -15.50 25.66 -34.32
C ARG A 367 -14.04 26.10 -34.45
N SER A 368 -13.16 25.15 -34.76
CA SER A 368 -11.80 25.43 -35.27
C SER A 368 -11.75 25.23 -36.79
N SER A 369 -10.99 26.08 -37.50
CA SER A 369 -10.86 26.08 -38.96
C SER A 369 -9.51 25.54 -39.47
N GLN A 370 -8.68 24.97 -38.58
CA GLN A 370 -7.36 24.41 -38.92
C GLN A 370 -7.15 23.00 -38.35
N ASN A 371 -6.25 22.23 -38.96
CA ASN A 371 -5.77 20.95 -38.43
C ASN A 371 -5.01 21.23 -37.12
N ASN A 372 -5.40 20.59 -36.02
CA ASN A 372 -4.82 20.69 -34.67
C ASN A 372 -5.00 22.06 -33.97
N GLY A 373 -6.09 22.22 -33.21
CA GLY A 373 -6.38 23.45 -32.46
C GLY A 373 -6.72 23.20 -31.00
N TRP A 374 -6.43 24.20 -30.16
CA TRP A 374 -6.71 24.22 -28.73
C TRP A 374 -7.94 25.08 -28.41
N VAL A 375 -8.75 24.65 -27.45
CA VAL A 375 -9.88 25.40 -26.88
C VAL A 375 -9.63 25.58 -25.40
N GLN A 376 -9.74 26.79 -24.88
CA GLN A 376 -9.60 27.07 -23.45
C GLN A 376 -10.93 27.55 -22.84
N ILE A 377 -11.22 27.08 -21.62
CA ILE A 377 -12.37 27.44 -20.80
C ILE A 377 -11.84 28.12 -19.54
N ASP A 378 -12.18 29.40 -19.29
CA ASP A 378 -11.85 30.10 -18.03
C ASP A 378 -12.99 29.94 -17.03
N LEU A 379 -12.76 29.13 -16.00
CA LEU A 379 -13.73 28.89 -14.94
C LEU A 379 -14.00 30.18 -14.11
N GLY A 380 -13.16 31.21 -14.23
CA GLY A 380 -13.29 32.53 -13.60
C GLY A 380 -12.51 32.70 -12.30
N GLN A 381 -12.16 31.58 -11.64
CA GLN A 381 -11.31 31.52 -10.43
C GLN A 381 -10.73 30.11 -10.31
N GLU A 382 -9.66 29.96 -9.53
CA GLU A 382 -9.06 28.66 -9.23
C GLU A 382 -10.01 27.79 -8.42
N ARG A 383 -10.14 26.52 -8.80
CA ARG A 383 -11.04 25.56 -8.16
C ARG A 383 -10.39 24.19 -8.10
N LYS A 384 -10.68 23.42 -7.06
CA LYS A 384 -10.38 21.99 -7.00
C LYS A 384 -11.39 21.27 -7.91
N ILE A 385 -10.91 20.69 -9.01
CA ILE A 385 -11.75 20.03 -10.02
C ILE A 385 -11.88 18.54 -9.66
N ASP A 386 -13.09 18.01 -9.59
CA ASP A 386 -13.34 16.60 -9.29
C ASP A 386 -13.49 15.74 -10.56
N SER A 387 -14.11 16.26 -11.63
CA SER A 387 -14.17 15.56 -12.92
C SER A 387 -14.44 16.49 -14.12
N ILE A 388 -14.12 16.04 -15.34
CA ILE A 388 -14.41 16.73 -16.60
C ILE A 388 -15.10 15.74 -17.55
N ILE A 389 -16.26 16.11 -18.08
CA ILE A 389 -17.11 15.25 -18.92
C ILE A 389 -17.27 15.92 -20.28
N VAL A 390 -17.08 15.18 -21.37
CA VAL A 390 -17.31 15.67 -22.75
C VAL A 390 -18.32 14.77 -23.45
N LYS A 391 -19.44 15.33 -23.95
CA LYS A 391 -20.48 14.60 -24.70
C LYS A 391 -20.47 15.06 -26.15
N ALA A 392 -20.41 14.15 -27.11
CA ALA A 392 -20.40 14.51 -28.54
C ALA A 392 -21.78 15.03 -29.01
N LEU A 393 -21.82 16.15 -29.75
CA LEU A 393 -23.04 16.63 -30.40
C LEU A 393 -23.26 15.95 -31.76
N ARG A 394 -24.54 15.66 -32.03
CA ARG A 394 -25.09 15.02 -33.22
C ARG A 394 -24.73 15.80 -34.49
N ASN A 395 -23.74 15.34 -35.26
CA ASN A 395 -23.45 15.93 -36.57
C ASN A 395 -24.53 15.51 -37.59
N GLY A 396 -24.82 16.40 -38.56
CA GLY A 396 -25.98 16.36 -39.46
C GLY A 396 -26.19 15.12 -40.34
N SER A 397 -27.15 15.20 -41.25
CA SER A 397 -27.84 14.09 -41.96
C SER A 397 -27.00 13.15 -42.84
N ASN A 398 -25.68 13.29 -42.92
CA ASN A 398 -24.85 12.57 -43.89
C ASN A 398 -24.04 11.48 -43.18
N THR A 399 -24.13 10.25 -43.66
CA THR A 399 -23.57 9.04 -43.03
C THR A 399 -22.05 8.92 -43.08
N GLU A 400 -21.35 9.75 -43.85
CA GLU A 400 -19.87 9.71 -43.98
C GLU A 400 -19.11 10.53 -42.91
N ASP A 401 -19.78 11.40 -42.15
CA ASP A 401 -19.14 12.24 -41.10
C ASP A 401 -19.24 11.62 -39.68
N ARG A 402 -19.64 10.35 -39.57
CA ARG A 402 -20.11 9.73 -38.30
C ARG A 402 -19.04 8.98 -37.49
N THR A 403 -17.79 8.89 -37.94
CA THR A 403 -16.78 7.98 -37.35
C THR A 403 -15.47 8.63 -36.93
N ASN A 404 -15.34 9.96 -36.97
CA ASN A 404 -14.03 10.63 -36.89
C ASN A 404 -13.97 11.76 -35.83
N ILE A 405 -14.25 11.46 -34.56
CA ILE A 405 -13.53 12.18 -33.49
C ILE A 405 -12.20 11.44 -33.35
N SER A 406 -11.21 11.86 -34.12
CA SER A 406 -9.82 11.49 -33.84
C SER A 406 -9.44 12.18 -32.53
N SER A 407 -9.09 11.39 -31.50
CA SER A 407 -8.50 11.77 -30.19
C SER A 407 -8.72 13.21 -29.70
N LEU A 408 -9.51 13.35 -28.62
CA LEU A 408 -9.61 14.58 -27.84
C LEU A 408 -8.76 14.46 -26.58
N ASP A 409 -7.77 15.34 -26.43
CA ASP A 409 -6.95 15.47 -25.23
C ASP A 409 -7.50 16.61 -24.35
N ILE A 410 -7.47 16.43 -23.04
CA ILE A 410 -7.95 17.41 -22.05
C ILE A 410 -6.81 17.75 -21.09
N PHE A 411 -6.70 19.03 -20.74
CA PHE A 411 -5.67 19.56 -19.86
C PHE A 411 -6.23 20.63 -18.89
N THR A 412 -5.50 20.92 -17.81
CA THR A 412 -5.87 21.96 -16.83
C THR A 412 -4.70 22.92 -16.55
N SER A 413 -5.01 24.16 -16.15
CA SER A 413 -4.02 25.20 -15.85
C SER A 413 -4.54 26.22 -14.83
N SER A 414 -3.69 26.76 -13.96
CA SER A 414 -4.02 27.92 -13.11
C SER A 414 -3.75 29.26 -13.81
N THR A 415 -3.06 29.24 -14.95
CA THR A 415 -2.70 30.43 -15.74
C THR A 415 -3.41 30.46 -17.09
N ASP A 416 -3.75 31.67 -17.54
CA ASP A 416 -4.37 31.89 -18.84
C ASP A 416 -3.38 31.58 -19.96
N GLN A 417 -3.66 30.56 -20.77
CA GLN A 417 -2.83 30.21 -21.92
C GLN A 417 -3.27 30.91 -23.22
N SER A 418 -4.29 31.78 -23.11
CA SER A 418 -4.53 33.04 -23.84
C SER A 418 -3.68 33.32 -25.07
N ALA A 419 -2.42 33.57 -24.75
CA ALA A 419 -1.42 34.19 -25.59
C ALA A 419 -0.41 33.19 -26.17
N LEU A 420 -0.50 31.90 -25.82
CA LEU A 420 0.38 30.86 -26.33
C LEU A 420 -0.10 30.35 -27.69
N THR A 421 0.86 30.07 -28.56
CA THR A 421 0.62 29.40 -29.86
C THR A 421 0.41 27.89 -29.67
N THR A 422 -0.23 27.22 -30.64
CA THR A 422 -0.38 25.74 -30.64
C THR A 422 0.95 25.01 -30.41
N ALA A 423 2.03 25.45 -31.06
CA ALA A 423 3.36 24.83 -30.89
C ALA A 423 3.95 25.04 -29.48
N GLN A 424 3.64 26.16 -28.82
CA GLN A 424 4.05 26.42 -27.44
C GLN A 424 3.21 25.62 -26.44
N LEU A 425 1.93 25.42 -26.72
CA LEU A 425 1.03 24.58 -25.92
C LEU A 425 1.37 23.09 -26.07
N ASP A 426 1.69 22.63 -27.28
CA ASP A 426 2.13 21.25 -27.55
C ASP A 426 3.49 20.94 -26.91
N ALA A 427 4.32 21.97 -26.69
CA ALA A 427 5.63 21.85 -26.03
C ALA A 427 5.56 22.01 -24.50
N ALA A 428 4.41 22.42 -23.95
CA ALA A 428 4.24 22.63 -22.52
C ALA A 428 3.86 21.32 -21.81
N THR A 429 4.48 21.03 -20.67
CA THR A 429 4.09 19.90 -19.79
C THR A 429 2.78 20.25 -19.06
N LEU A 430 1.64 20.09 -19.73
CA LEU A 430 0.32 20.09 -19.07
C LEU A 430 -0.04 18.65 -18.69
N ILE A 431 -0.80 18.48 -17.60
CA ILE A 431 -1.37 17.19 -17.20
C ILE A 431 -2.31 16.71 -18.33
N VAL A 432 -1.99 15.58 -18.97
CA VAL A 432 -2.71 15.03 -20.13
C VAL A 432 -3.75 14.00 -19.65
N TYR A 433 -5.02 14.20 -20.02
CA TYR A 433 -6.01 13.11 -20.05
C TYR A 433 -6.27 12.72 -21.52
N LYS A 434 -5.86 11.51 -21.93
CA LYS A 434 -6.07 10.96 -23.28
C LYS A 434 -7.28 10.05 -23.30
N VAL A 435 -8.28 10.34 -24.13
CA VAL A 435 -9.41 9.43 -24.37
C VAL A 435 -9.06 8.48 -25.53
N GLY A 436 -9.01 7.17 -25.25
CA GLY A 436 -8.66 6.12 -26.21
C GLY A 436 -9.57 6.07 -27.43
N THR A 437 -8.99 5.74 -28.59
CA THR A 437 -9.72 5.59 -29.87
C THR A 437 -10.52 4.30 -29.93
N THR A 438 -11.85 4.39 -29.84
CA THR A 438 -12.77 3.31 -30.25
C THR A 438 -13.55 3.73 -31.49
N VAL A 439 -13.28 3.08 -32.62
CA VAL A 439 -14.09 3.22 -33.85
C VAL A 439 -15.37 2.40 -33.69
N VAL A 440 -16.50 2.97 -33.27
CA VAL A 440 -17.83 2.37 -33.52
C VAL A 440 -18.94 3.45 -33.63
N THR A 441 -19.92 3.13 -34.47
CA THR A 441 -21.08 3.88 -34.97
C THR A 441 -22.11 4.35 -33.93
N ALA A 442 -22.78 5.47 -34.29
CA ALA A 442 -23.83 6.20 -33.60
C ALA A 442 -24.94 5.39 -32.90
N ASP A 443 -24.97 5.47 -31.56
CA ASP A 443 -26.10 6.04 -30.79
C ASP A 443 -25.62 6.35 -29.35
N ALA A 444 -26.29 7.31 -28.70
CA ALA A 444 -25.90 7.98 -27.44
C ALA A 444 -25.12 7.12 -26.42
N GLN A 445 -23.92 7.56 -26.04
CA GLN A 445 -23.20 7.05 -24.87
C GLN A 445 -22.54 8.17 -24.06
N THR A 446 -22.58 7.96 -22.74
CA THR A 446 -21.82 8.66 -21.71
C THR A 446 -20.38 8.12 -21.72
N PHE A 447 -19.38 9.00 -21.78
CA PHE A 447 -17.99 8.61 -21.53
C PHE A 447 -17.76 8.62 -20.02
N THR A 448 -17.69 7.43 -19.42
CA THR A 448 -17.13 7.22 -18.08
C THR A 448 -15.74 6.62 -18.28
N VAL A 449 -14.71 7.22 -17.68
CA VAL A 449 -13.36 6.66 -17.70
C VAL A 449 -13.28 5.63 -16.58
N ASP A 450 -13.64 4.39 -16.89
CA ASP A 450 -13.30 3.21 -16.10
C ASP A 450 -12.48 2.28 -17.02
N ASN A 451 -11.35 1.79 -16.51
CA ASN A 451 -10.31 0.96 -17.14
C ASN A 451 -9.21 1.71 -17.92
N ILE A 452 -8.09 1.88 -17.21
CA ILE A 452 -6.84 2.53 -17.57
C ILE A 452 -6.17 1.81 -18.76
N PRO A 453 -5.84 2.50 -19.88
CA PRO A 453 -4.99 1.93 -20.92
C PRO A 453 -3.56 1.81 -20.36
N THR A 454 -2.82 0.77 -20.78
CA THR A 454 -1.40 0.54 -20.42
C THR A 454 -0.65 1.87 -20.43
N ILE A 455 -0.29 2.34 -19.23
CA ILE A 455 0.36 3.63 -19.05
C ILE A 455 1.77 3.46 -19.61
N THR A 456 2.11 4.19 -20.66
CA THR A 456 3.52 4.39 -21.04
C THR A 456 4.16 5.21 -19.93
N VAL A 457 4.88 4.55 -19.04
CA VAL A 457 5.58 5.18 -17.91
C VAL A 457 7.06 5.32 -18.24
N TYR A 458 7.63 6.45 -17.82
CA TYR A 458 9.04 6.78 -18.01
C TYR A 458 9.64 7.12 -16.64
N ALA A 459 10.90 6.76 -16.44
CA ALA A 459 11.69 7.20 -15.29
C ALA A 459 13.01 7.84 -15.77
N PRO A 460 13.44 8.98 -15.19
CA PRO A 460 14.69 9.62 -15.55
C PRO A 460 15.91 8.93 -14.89
N PRO A 461 16.96 8.63 -15.67
CA PRO A 461 18.30 8.54 -15.13
C PRO A 461 19.26 9.55 -15.77
N LEU A 462 20.41 9.80 -15.11
CA LEU A 462 21.58 10.39 -15.76
C LEU A 462 22.47 9.35 -16.40
N THR A 463 22.92 9.62 -17.63
CA THR A 463 23.83 8.76 -18.38
C THR A 463 25.13 9.46 -18.73
N ILE A 464 26.15 8.67 -19.10
CA ILE A 464 27.49 9.13 -19.42
C ILE A 464 28.06 8.39 -20.63
N ASP A 465 28.65 9.14 -21.56
CA ASP A 465 29.47 8.61 -22.66
C ASP A 465 30.81 8.14 -22.08
N LEU A 466 31.04 6.83 -22.09
CA LEU A 466 32.27 6.21 -21.56
C LEU A 466 33.26 5.84 -22.65
N ASN A 467 32.80 5.68 -23.89
CA ASN A 467 33.64 5.25 -25.00
C ASN A 467 34.34 6.45 -25.70
N GLY A 468 33.86 7.67 -25.47
CA GLY A 468 34.39 8.94 -25.94
C GLY A 468 34.07 9.25 -27.41
N ASP A 469 33.01 8.68 -27.98
CA ASP A 469 32.58 8.92 -29.36
C ASP A 469 31.68 10.17 -29.51
N GLY A 470 31.28 10.76 -28.39
CA GLY A 470 30.48 11.98 -28.33
C GLY A 470 28.97 11.75 -28.43
N VAL A 471 28.49 10.52 -28.25
CA VAL A 471 27.07 10.20 -28.06
C VAL A 471 26.89 9.27 -26.86
N VAL A 472 25.73 9.32 -26.22
CA VAL A 472 25.30 8.26 -25.31
C VAL A 472 24.40 7.32 -26.10
N GLU A 473 24.75 6.04 -26.16
CA GLU A 473 24.01 5.00 -26.84
C GLU A 473 22.97 4.34 -25.92
N TYR A 474 21.82 3.97 -26.48
CA TYR A 474 20.71 3.35 -25.76
C TYR A 474 20.16 2.14 -26.53
N THR A 475 19.64 1.16 -25.79
CA THR A 475 18.91 0.00 -26.32
C THR A 475 17.41 0.21 -26.11
N ASP A 476 16.61 0.09 -27.17
CA ASP A 476 15.15 0.22 -27.08
C ASP A 476 14.53 -0.90 -26.24
N LEU A 477 13.32 -0.67 -25.72
CA LEU A 477 12.64 -1.55 -24.78
C LEU A 477 12.54 -2.97 -25.35
N SER A 478 12.16 -3.10 -26.61
CA SER A 478 11.94 -4.39 -27.26
C SER A 478 13.21 -5.23 -27.44
N ASN A 479 14.39 -4.60 -27.43
CA ASN A 479 15.69 -5.24 -27.58
C ASN A 479 16.49 -5.30 -26.27
N SER A 480 16.03 -4.62 -25.23
CA SER A 480 16.67 -4.61 -23.91
C SER A 480 16.43 -5.94 -23.18
N ASN A 481 17.42 -6.38 -22.40
CA ASN A 481 17.24 -7.49 -21.44
C ASN A 481 17.23 -6.99 -19.99
N ALA A 482 17.17 -5.66 -19.79
CA ALA A 482 17.29 -5.06 -18.49
C ALA A 482 15.96 -5.07 -17.74
N TYR A 483 16.03 -5.46 -16.47
CA TYR A 483 14.94 -5.40 -15.52
C TYR A 483 15.40 -4.60 -14.29
N TYR A 484 14.72 -3.51 -13.98
CA TYR A 484 15.06 -2.62 -12.87
C TYR A 484 13.79 -2.15 -12.19
N ASP A 485 13.85 -1.91 -10.88
CA ASP A 485 12.75 -1.33 -10.11
C ASP A 485 12.65 0.16 -10.41
N MET A 486 11.88 0.49 -11.45
CA MET A 486 11.77 1.84 -11.99
C MET A 486 10.73 2.67 -11.24
N ASP A 487 9.75 2.07 -10.57
CA ASP A 487 8.68 2.77 -9.86
C ASP A 487 8.75 2.69 -8.33
N GLY A 488 9.68 1.90 -7.79
CA GLY A 488 9.97 1.80 -6.37
C GLY A 488 9.01 0.87 -5.61
N ASP A 489 8.24 0.03 -6.31
CA ASP A 489 7.30 -0.91 -5.68
C ASP A 489 7.98 -2.23 -5.23
N GLY A 490 9.27 -2.40 -5.53
CA GLY A 490 10.08 -3.56 -5.18
C GLY A 490 9.99 -4.73 -6.16
N LYS A 491 9.27 -4.58 -7.28
CA LYS A 491 9.34 -5.48 -8.44
C LYS A 491 10.30 -4.91 -9.48
N LEU A 492 10.65 -5.74 -10.47
CA LEU A 492 11.53 -5.31 -11.54
C LEU A 492 10.72 -5.19 -12.83
N GLU A 493 10.82 -4.05 -13.49
CA GLU A 493 10.13 -3.76 -14.74
C GLU A 493 11.09 -3.91 -15.92
N HIS A 494 10.58 -4.50 -17.01
CA HIS A 494 11.32 -4.52 -18.27
C HIS A 494 11.45 -3.09 -18.78
N THR A 495 12.67 -2.64 -19.09
CA THR A 495 12.92 -1.23 -19.43
C THR A 495 13.90 -1.06 -20.58
N ALA A 496 13.71 0.00 -21.38
CA ALA A 496 14.74 0.49 -22.28
C ALA A 496 15.96 0.92 -21.46
N TRP A 497 17.16 0.85 -22.03
CA TRP A 497 18.38 0.88 -21.22
C TRP A 497 19.53 1.63 -21.88
N VAL A 498 20.55 1.99 -21.10
CA VAL A 498 21.83 2.47 -21.66
C VAL A 498 22.56 1.32 -22.34
N ALA A 499 23.27 1.58 -23.44
CA ALA A 499 24.03 0.55 -24.13
C ALA A 499 25.28 0.12 -23.31
N PRO A 500 25.79 -1.11 -23.48
CA PRO A 500 26.96 -1.61 -22.73
C PRO A 500 28.27 -0.83 -22.92
N THR A 501 28.34 0.02 -23.95
CA THR A 501 29.46 0.90 -24.27
C THR A 501 29.54 2.13 -23.36
N ASP A 502 28.41 2.51 -22.76
CA ASP A 502 28.19 3.70 -21.94
C ASP A 502 27.71 3.31 -20.53
N GLY A 503 27.25 4.27 -19.72
CA GLY A 503 26.80 3.95 -18.37
C GLY A 503 25.87 4.98 -17.74
N PHE A 504 25.41 4.65 -16.53
CA PHE A 504 24.64 5.53 -15.67
C PHE A 504 25.51 6.25 -14.65
N ILE A 505 25.06 7.42 -14.22
CA ILE A 505 25.54 8.10 -13.02
C ILE A 505 24.52 7.80 -11.91
N GLY A 506 24.89 6.96 -10.96
CA GLY A 506 24.02 6.53 -9.85
C GLY A 506 24.52 6.99 -8.49
N TYR A 507 23.61 7.10 -7.53
CA TYR A 507 23.86 7.46 -6.14
C TYR A 507 23.65 6.24 -5.23
N ASP A 508 24.73 5.67 -4.70
CA ASP A 508 24.69 4.58 -3.73
C ASP A 508 24.17 5.13 -2.38
N LYS A 509 22.84 5.18 -2.25
CA LYS A 509 22.14 5.88 -1.16
C LYS A 509 22.35 5.18 0.17
N ASN A 510 22.39 3.85 0.16
CA ASN A 510 22.44 3.03 1.36
C ASN A 510 23.88 2.58 1.71
N GLY A 511 24.87 2.83 0.84
CA GLY A 511 26.27 2.51 1.04
C GLY A 511 26.59 1.01 0.94
N ASP A 512 25.75 0.23 0.25
CA ASP A 512 25.92 -1.21 0.10
C ASP A 512 26.84 -1.60 -1.07
N GLY A 513 27.30 -0.61 -1.85
CA GLY A 513 28.18 -0.81 -2.99
C GLY A 513 27.48 -1.34 -4.23
N LYS A 514 26.16 -1.14 -4.35
CA LYS A 514 25.34 -1.46 -5.52
C LYS A 514 24.45 -0.28 -5.91
N ILE A 515 23.90 -0.34 -7.11
CA ILE A 515 22.80 0.49 -7.56
C ILE A 515 21.66 -0.47 -7.89
N SER A 516 20.61 -0.46 -7.06
CA SER A 516 19.56 -1.49 -7.09
C SER A 516 18.15 -1.00 -6.77
N GLY A 517 17.98 0.21 -6.23
CA GLY A 517 16.66 0.81 -5.98
C GLY A 517 16.37 2.04 -6.84
N ARG A 518 15.07 2.37 -7.00
CA ARG A 518 14.62 3.58 -7.71
C ARG A 518 15.38 4.84 -7.27
N GLY A 519 15.45 5.08 -5.95
CA GLY A 519 16.11 6.26 -5.38
C GLY A 519 17.63 6.33 -5.52
N GLU A 520 18.25 5.36 -6.19
CA GLU A 520 19.69 5.32 -6.49
C GLU A 520 19.99 5.66 -7.96
N LEU A 521 18.98 5.57 -8.82
CA LEU A 521 19.11 5.83 -10.26
C LEU A 521 18.22 7.00 -10.72
N VAL A 522 17.07 7.20 -10.07
CA VAL A 522 16.11 8.28 -10.32
C VAL A 522 16.36 9.43 -9.34
N LEU A 523 17.19 10.38 -9.77
CA LEU A 523 17.69 11.47 -8.96
C LEU A 523 16.71 12.65 -8.88
N SER A 524 15.73 12.72 -9.78
CA SER A 524 14.64 13.71 -9.73
C SER A 524 13.84 13.63 -8.43
N ASP A 525 13.77 12.46 -7.80
CA ASP A 525 13.05 12.24 -6.55
C ASP A 525 13.65 13.04 -5.36
N TYR A 526 14.88 13.55 -5.48
CA TYR A 526 15.53 14.37 -4.45
C TYR A 526 15.16 15.85 -4.50
N VAL A 527 14.49 16.31 -5.56
CA VAL A 527 14.05 17.70 -5.72
C VAL A 527 12.59 17.72 -6.12
N ALA A 528 11.71 18.19 -5.22
CA ALA A 528 10.29 18.26 -5.49
C ALA A 528 10.00 19.08 -6.76
N GLY A 529 9.27 18.48 -7.70
CA GLY A 529 8.91 19.10 -8.97
C GLY A 529 10.02 19.09 -10.03
N ALA A 530 11.19 18.48 -9.77
CA ALA A 530 12.15 18.17 -10.81
C ALA A 530 11.52 17.21 -11.84
N LYS A 531 11.70 17.54 -13.10
CA LYS A 531 11.19 16.77 -14.25
C LYS A 531 12.25 15.86 -14.83
N THR A 532 13.51 16.13 -14.52
CA THR A 532 14.66 15.40 -15.00
C THR A 532 15.66 15.17 -13.87
N ASP A 533 16.57 14.23 -14.05
CA ASP A 533 17.55 13.93 -13.01
C ASP A 533 18.63 14.99 -12.91
N LEU A 534 18.92 15.72 -13.99
CA LEU A 534 19.85 16.85 -13.91
C LEU A 534 19.28 17.98 -13.05
N GLU A 535 17.95 18.18 -13.06
CA GLU A 535 17.29 19.08 -12.10
C GLU A 535 17.37 18.52 -10.66
N GLY A 536 17.28 17.20 -10.51
CA GLY A 536 17.51 16.49 -9.24
C GLY A 536 18.92 16.67 -8.66
N MET A 537 19.94 16.82 -9.51
CA MET A 537 21.33 17.04 -9.09
C MET A 537 21.55 18.33 -8.29
N VAL A 538 20.61 19.28 -8.34
CA VAL A 538 20.68 20.50 -7.51
C VAL A 538 20.70 20.18 -6.01
N TYR A 539 20.10 19.07 -5.58
CA TYR A 539 20.18 18.60 -4.20
C TYR A 539 21.63 18.25 -3.79
N PHE A 540 22.41 17.72 -4.74
CA PHE A 540 23.74 17.18 -4.50
C PHE A 540 24.87 18.22 -4.68
N ASP A 541 24.59 19.34 -5.34
CA ASP A 541 25.45 20.54 -5.37
C ASP A 541 25.35 21.31 -4.03
N SER A 542 26.06 20.77 -3.03
CA SER A 542 26.02 21.26 -1.66
C SER A 542 26.61 22.66 -1.48
N ASN A 543 27.51 23.07 -2.39
CA ASN A 543 28.14 24.39 -2.36
C ASN A 543 27.42 25.42 -3.26
N LYS A 544 26.48 24.97 -4.11
CA LYS A 544 25.62 25.74 -5.02
C LYS A 544 26.38 26.53 -6.08
N ASP A 545 27.49 25.98 -6.58
CA ASP A 545 28.31 26.61 -7.61
C ASP A 545 27.92 26.21 -9.05
N GLY A 546 26.90 25.34 -9.19
CA GLY A 546 26.41 24.82 -10.46
C GLY A 546 27.24 23.65 -11.01
N ASN A 547 28.15 23.11 -10.21
CA ASN A 547 28.97 21.96 -10.56
C ASN A 547 28.95 20.95 -9.42
N PHE A 548 28.85 19.67 -9.76
CA PHE A 548 29.09 18.59 -8.82
C PHE A 548 30.58 18.21 -8.86
N THR A 549 31.25 18.31 -7.71
CA THR A 549 32.71 18.14 -7.55
C THR A 549 33.07 17.41 -6.26
N GLN A 550 34.35 17.08 -6.05
CA GLN A 550 34.86 16.56 -4.77
C GLN A 550 34.60 17.47 -3.55
N ASN A 551 34.26 18.74 -3.76
CA ASN A 551 33.89 19.64 -2.66
C ASN A 551 32.45 19.41 -2.19
N ASP A 552 31.68 18.58 -2.89
CA ASP A 552 30.30 18.29 -2.57
C ASP A 552 30.15 17.09 -1.64
N LYS A 553 29.25 17.23 -0.68
CA LYS A 553 29.09 16.29 0.45
C LYS A 553 28.96 14.83 0.02
N HIS A 554 28.24 14.58 -1.07
CA HIS A 554 27.88 13.24 -1.55
C HIS A 554 28.77 12.74 -2.69
N TRP A 555 29.85 13.45 -3.05
CA TRP A 555 30.74 13.04 -4.15
C TRP A 555 31.19 11.59 -4.08
N ALA A 556 31.60 11.13 -2.88
CA ALA A 556 32.11 9.77 -2.69
C ALA A 556 31.04 8.68 -2.80
N ASP A 557 29.76 9.06 -2.68
CA ASP A 557 28.63 8.12 -2.68
C ASP A 557 28.21 7.82 -4.12
N PHE A 558 28.46 8.72 -5.07
CA PHE A 558 28.16 8.48 -6.49
C PHE A 558 29.07 7.43 -7.13
N LYS A 559 28.50 6.72 -8.10
CA LYS A 559 29.14 5.67 -8.89
C LYS A 559 28.78 5.85 -10.36
N ILE A 560 29.69 5.42 -11.23
CA ILE A 560 29.37 5.14 -12.62
C ILE A 560 29.08 3.66 -12.75
N TRP A 561 27.91 3.35 -13.29
CA TRP A 561 27.47 2.00 -13.56
C TRP A 561 27.46 1.73 -15.06
N GLN A 562 28.45 0.94 -15.50
CA GLN A 562 28.47 0.38 -16.85
C GLN A 562 27.95 -1.05 -16.79
N ASP A 563 26.67 -1.23 -17.06
CA ASP A 563 26.04 -2.55 -17.19
C ASP A 563 26.53 -3.22 -18.48
N LYS A 564 27.52 -4.12 -18.35
CA LYS A 564 28.22 -4.69 -19.51
C LYS A 564 27.40 -5.77 -20.20
N ASN A 565 26.47 -6.38 -19.48
CA ASN A 565 25.65 -7.48 -19.98
C ASN A 565 24.20 -7.04 -20.29
N GLY A 566 23.79 -5.85 -19.85
CA GLY A 566 22.49 -5.24 -20.11
C GLY A 566 21.34 -5.91 -19.37
N ASN A 567 21.58 -6.45 -18.16
CA ASN A 567 20.58 -7.19 -17.39
C ASN A 567 19.86 -6.34 -16.31
N GLY A 568 20.27 -5.08 -16.09
CA GLY A 568 19.68 -4.23 -15.06
C GLY A 568 20.13 -4.55 -13.63
N ILE A 569 21.17 -5.36 -13.45
CA ILE A 569 21.72 -5.73 -12.14
C ILE A 569 23.14 -5.19 -12.03
N SER A 570 23.43 -4.45 -10.95
CA SER A 570 24.78 -3.96 -10.68
C SER A 570 25.73 -5.10 -10.27
N ASP A 571 26.38 -5.71 -11.26
CA ASP A 571 27.26 -6.86 -11.05
C ASP A 571 28.68 -6.44 -10.60
N LYS A 572 29.40 -7.40 -10.02
CA LYS A 572 30.78 -7.18 -9.59
C LYS A 572 31.67 -6.80 -10.78
N GLY A 573 32.24 -5.59 -10.73
CA GLY A 573 33.14 -5.07 -11.77
C GLY A 573 32.46 -4.17 -12.81
N GLU A 574 31.20 -3.80 -12.58
CA GLU A 574 30.42 -2.87 -13.39
C GLU A 574 30.31 -1.48 -12.78
N LEU A 575 30.54 -1.35 -11.46
CA LEU A 575 30.64 -0.07 -10.78
C LEU A 575 32.07 0.44 -10.72
N SER A 576 32.22 1.75 -10.87
CA SER A 576 33.45 2.49 -10.58
C SER A 576 33.10 3.79 -9.88
N THR A 577 33.96 4.27 -8.99
CA THR A 577 33.85 5.62 -8.43
C THR A 577 34.17 6.68 -9.47
N LEU A 578 33.66 7.90 -9.30
CA LEU A 578 33.99 9.05 -10.16
C LEU A 578 35.51 9.29 -10.25
N ASP A 579 36.22 9.12 -9.14
CA ASP A 579 37.67 9.32 -9.07
C ASP A 579 38.44 8.23 -9.84
N GLU A 580 37.98 6.97 -9.83
CA GLU A 580 38.63 5.85 -10.54
C GLU A 580 38.61 6.02 -12.06
N ILE A 581 37.54 6.59 -12.60
CA ILE A 581 37.41 6.95 -14.02
C ILE A 581 37.98 8.34 -14.33
N GLY A 582 38.44 9.07 -13.31
CA GLY A 582 39.11 10.35 -13.44
C GLY A 582 38.19 11.54 -13.71
N ILE A 583 36.91 11.47 -13.35
CA ILE A 583 36.01 12.62 -13.40
C ILE A 583 36.40 13.60 -12.29
N GLU A 584 36.55 14.87 -12.63
CA GLU A 584 36.86 15.96 -11.69
C GLU A 584 35.61 16.83 -11.43
N LYS A 585 34.72 16.94 -12.43
CA LYS A 585 33.58 17.86 -12.38
C LYS A 585 32.47 17.43 -13.32
N ILE A 586 31.23 17.46 -12.84
CA ILE A 586 30.01 17.35 -13.67
C ILE A 586 29.31 18.72 -13.66
N GLU A 587 29.05 19.30 -14.83
CA GLU A 587 28.32 20.56 -14.93
C GLU A 587 26.82 20.31 -14.81
N LEU A 588 26.13 21.01 -13.91
CA LEU A 588 24.68 20.86 -13.72
C LEU A 588 23.88 21.79 -14.65
N THR A 589 24.39 21.99 -15.86
CA THR A 589 23.77 22.83 -16.88
C THR A 589 23.56 22.04 -18.16
N SER A 590 22.31 21.88 -18.55
CA SER A 590 21.94 21.24 -19.82
C SER A 590 22.12 22.18 -21.00
N ASN A 591 22.49 21.62 -22.15
CA ASN A 591 22.40 22.31 -23.44
C ASN A 591 20.93 22.48 -23.93
N ASN A 592 19.96 21.85 -23.26
CA ASN A 592 18.52 21.84 -23.58
C ASN A 592 18.18 21.34 -24.99
N ASN A 593 19.08 20.59 -25.61
CA ASN A 593 18.85 19.97 -26.92
C ASN A 593 18.09 18.65 -26.73
N LYS A 594 16.77 18.75 -26.57
CA LYS A 594 15.91 17.58 -26.41
C LYS A 594 15.92 16.70 -27.67
N GLN A 595 16.06 15.40 -27.49
CA GLN A 595 16.01 14.39 -28.54
C GLN A 595 15.24 13.14 -28.11
N THR A 596 14.71 12.42 -29.09
CA THR A 596 14.04 11.13 -28.91
C THR A 596 14.89 10.06 -29.58
N LEU A 597 15.26 9.05 -28.81
CA LEU A 597 16.21 8.00 -29.16
C LEU A 597 15.54 6.63 -29.01
N ALA A 598 16.25 5.56 -29.38
CA ALA A 598 15.81 4.17 -29.16
C ALA A 598 14.35 3.92 -29.59
N ASN A 599 14.01 4.30 -30.83
CA ASN A 599 12.67 4.16 -31.42
C ASN A 599 11.52 4.84 -30.66
N GLY A 600 11.80 5.78 -29.75
CA GLY A 600 10.80 6.44 -28.93
C GLY A 600 10.83 6.05 -27.46
N ASP A 601 11.55 4.97 -27.10
CA ASP A 601 11.59 4.47 -25.73
C ASP A 601 12.55 5.25 -24.83
N VAL A 602 13.36 6.14 -25.40
CA VAL A 602 14.24 7.05 -24.64
C VAL A 602 14.03 8.48 -25.09
N ILE A 603 13.85 9.37 -24.13
CA ILE A 603 13.84 10.82 -24.35
C ILE A 603 15.01 11.41 -23.58
N GLU A 604 15.94 12.06 -24.27
CA GLU A 604 17.01 12.82 -23.64
C GLU A 604 16.62 14.30 -23.67
N TYR A 605 16.48 14.95 -22.51
CA TYR A 605 16.07 16.35 -22.37
C TYR A 605 17.20 17.33 -22.68
N GLY A 606 18.44 16.85 -22.66
CA GLY A 606 19.62 17.52 -23.17
C GLY A 606 20.88 16.87 -22.63
N GLN A 607 22.02 17.46 -22.95
CA GLN A 607 23.33 16.96 -22.54
C GLN A 607 24.05 17.96 -21.66
N PHE A 608 24.82 17.44 -20.72
CA PHE A 608 25.70 18.20 -19.83
C PHE A 608 27.16 17.79 -20.03
N LYS A 609 28.08 18.59 -19.48
CA LYS A 609 29.53 18.37 -19.67
C LYS A 609 30.16 17.70 -18.46
N ILE A 610 31.10 16.82 -18.75
CA ILE A 610 31.94 16.14 -17.77
C ILE A 610 33.39 16.55 -18.03
N HIS A 611 34.11 16.96 -16.99
CA HIS A 611 35.52 17.31 -17.08
C HIS A 611 36.35 16.26 -16.35
N TYR A 612 37.40 15.81 -17.02
CA TYR A 612 38.29 14.78 -16.52
C TYR A 612 39.61 15.40 -16.04
N ALA A 613 40.24 14.78 -15.04
CA ALA A 613 41.49 15.24 -14.43
C ALA A 613 42.68 15.30 -15.42
N ASN A 614 42.60 14.61 -16.56
CA ASN A 614 43.59 14.69 -17.65
C ASN A 614 43.42 15.93 -18.55
N GLY A 615 42.39 16.76 -18.29
CA GLY A 615 42.04 17.97 -19.05
C GLY A 615 41.09 17.74 -20.24
N SER A 616 40.67 16.52 -20.53
CA SER A 616 39.65 16.25 -21.56
C SER A 616 38.24 16.52 -21.06
N GLN A 617 37.32 16.70 -22.00
CA GLN A 617 35.89 16.87 -21.73
C GLN A 617 35.12 15.73 -22.38
N GLY A 618 34.11 15.21 -21.68
CA GLY A 618 33.11 14.29 -22.19
C GLY A 618 31.71 14.84 -22.01
N ILE A 619 30.71 14.01 -22.31
CA ILE A 619 29.30 14.37 -22.23
C ILE A 619 28.53 13.37 -21.35
N GLY A 620 27.43 13.84 -20.77
CA GLY A 620 26.40 13.00 -20.18
C GLY A 620 25.01 13.40 -20.66
N GLY A 621 24.07 12.46 -20.63
CA GLY A 621 22.69 12.62 -21.05
C GLY A 621 21.74 12.75 -19.86
N ASP A 622 20.83 13.71 -19.92
CA ASP A 622 19.71 13.84 -19.00
C ASP A 622 18.51 13.11 -19.61
N ALA A 623 18.40 11.81 -19.32
CA ALA A 623 17.53 10.89 -20.04
C ALA A 623 16.27 10.55 -19.25
N THR A 624 15.27 10.00 -19.94
CA THR A 624 14.16 9.24 -19.38
C THR A 624 13.93 7.99 -20.20
N LEU A 625 13.80 6.85 -19.53
CA LEU A 625 13.68 5.53 -20.12
C LEU A 625 12.25 5.00 -19.93
N HIS A 626 11.69 4.40 -20.98
CA HIS A 626 10.42 3.70 -20.96
C HIS A 626 10.55 2.36 -20.22
N TYR A 627 9.54 2.00 -19.42
CA TYR A 627 9.43 0.67 -18.80
C TYR A 627 8.00 0.12 -18.87
N GLU A 628 7.87 -1.20 -18.84
CA GLU A 628 6.58 -1.91 -18.84
C GLU A 628 6.01 -2.00 -17.43
N ASN A 629 4.85 -1.37 -17.18
CA ASN A 629 4.10 -1.57 -15.94
C ASN A 629 3.11 -2.73 -16.11
N THR A 630 3.50 -3.94 -15.67
CA THR A 630 2.63 -5.11 -15.69
C THR A 630 1.72 -5.14 -14.47
N GLN A 631 0.49 -4.64 -14.63
CA GLN A 631 -0.60 -4.96 -13.71
C GLN A 631 -1.05 -6.42 -13.94
N THR A 632 -1.17 -7.20 -12.86
CA THR A 632 -1.43 -8.65 -12.79
C THR A 632 -2.59 -9.10 -13.70
N THR A 633 -2.34 -10.03 -14.63
CA THR A 633 -3.39 -10.65 -15.46
C THR A 633 -4.21 -11.65 -14.64
N ILE A 634 -5.53 -11.53 -14.65
CA ILE A 634 -6.48 -12.51 -14.08
C ILE A 634 -6.59 -13.70 -15.03
N SER A 635 -6.19 -14.91 -14.58
CA SER A 635 -6.49 -16.16 -15.28
C SER A 635 -7.89 -16.65 -14.89
N ILE A 636 -8.73 -16.97 -15.88
CA ILE A 636 -10.04 -17.57 -15.66
C ILE A 636 -9.88 -19.10 -15.78
N ASP A 637 -10.04 -19.81 -14.68
CA ASP A 637 -10.18 -21.27 -14.67
C ASP A 637 -11.69 -21.62 -14.63
N ALA A 638 -12.10 -22.53 -15.51
CA ALA A 638 -13.50 -22.91 -15.70
C ALA A 638 -13.72 -24.43 -15.64
N VAL A 639 -12.70 -25.21 -15.28
CA VAL A 639 -12.80 -26.65 -15.12
C VAL A 639 -13.14 -26.93 -13.65
N ALA A 640 -14.13 -27.78 -13.40
CA ALA A 640 -14.46 -28.17 -12.04
C ALA A 640 -13.55 -29.32 -11.57
N PRO A 641 -13.16 -29.35 -10.29
CA PRO A 641 -12.37 -30.42 -9.72
C PRO A 641 -13.17 -31.73 -9.59
N THR A 642 -12.47 -32.83 -9.33
CA THR A 642 -13.05 -34.13 -8.97
C THR A 642 -12.93 -34.38 -7.47
N VAL A 643 -13.85 -35.18 -6.92
CA VAL A 643 -13.90 -35.53 -5.50
C VAL A 643 -13.80 -37.05 -5.31
N ASN A 644 -12.98 -37.50 -4.36
CA ASN A 644 -12.83 -38.91 -3.99
C ASN A 644 -12.82 -39.09 -2.48
N VAL A 645 -13.45 -40.17 -1.99
CA VAL A 645 -13.34 -40.65 -0.60
C VAL A 645 -12.34 -41.80 -0.54
N LEU A 646 -11.43 -41.75 0.43
CA LEU A 646 -10.34 -42.71 0.62
C LEU A 646 -10.53 -43.63 1.84
N SER A 647 -11.47 -43.30 2.73
CA SER A 647 -11.84 -44.09 3.91
C SER A 647 -13.09 -44.95 3.70
N GLU A 648 -13.32 -45.93 4.57
CA GLU A 648 -14.57 -46.68 4.61
C GLU A 648 -15.70 -45.79 5.15
N ILE A 649 -16.87 -45.78 4.50
CA ILE A 649 -18.00 -44.88 4.83
C ILE A 649 -19.06 -45.53 5.73
N ALA A 650 -18.80 -46.71 6.28
CA ALA A 650 -19.77 -47.45 7.09
C ALA A 650 -19.75 -46.96 8.55
N ASP A 651 -20.93 -46.67 9.10
CA ASP A 651 -21.18 -46.31 10.50
C ASP A 651 -20.37 -45.08 10.99
N LEU A 652 -20.34 -44.00 10.21
CA LEU A 652 -19.73 -42.73 10.62
C LEU A 652 -20.60 -42.04 11.69
N SER A 653 -19.96 -41.57 12.75
CA SER A 653 -20.57 -40.78 13.82
C SER A 653 -19.99 -39.36 13.87
N ILE A 654 -20.63 -38.50 14.65
CA ILE A 654 -20.11 -37.17 14.98
C ILE A 654 -18.75 -37.35 15.68
N ASP A 655 -17.77 -36.52 15.33
CA ASP A 655 -16.34 -36.59 15.72
C ASP A 655 -15.48 -37.60 14.92
N ASP A 656 -16.03 -38.32 13.94
CA ASP A 656 -15.25 -39.16 13.02
C ASP A 656 -14.53 -38.33 11.95
N ILE A 657 -13.56 -38.96 11.29
CA ILE A 657 -12.75 -38.35 10.23
C ILE A 657 -12.97 -39.10 8.92
N LEU A 658 -13.35 -38.33 7.90
CA LEU A 658 -13.46 -38.77 6.53
C LEU A 658 -12.18 -38.42 5.76
N SER A 659 -11.51 -39.41 5.17
CA SER A 659 -10.34 -39.13 4.32
C SER A 659 -10.81 -38.86 2.88
N VAL A 660 -10.47 -37.69 2.34
CA VAL A 660 -10.91 -37.20 1.03
C VAL A 660 -9.72 -36.79 0.15
N SER A 661 -9.92 -36.66 -1.16
CA SER A 661 -8.91 -36.10 -2.08
C SER A 661 -9.56 -35.47 -3.32
N SER A 662 -8.82 -34.58 -3.98
CA SER A 662 -9.21 -33.92 -5.24
C SER A 662 -8.03 -33.86 -6.21
N ASP A 663 -8.27 -33.75 -7.50
CA ASP A 663 -7.23 -33.55 -8.52
C ASP A 663 -6.73 -32.10 -8.63
N GLU A 664 -7.36 -31.16 -7.92
CA GLU A 664 -6.96 -29.75 -7.82
C GLU A 664 -6.87 -29.29 -6.34
N THR A 665 -6.22 -28.14 -6.11
CA THR A 665 -6.18 -27.50 -4.78
C THR A 665 -7.47 -26.71 -4.53
N GLY A 666 -7.82 -26.53 -3.25
CA GLY A 666 -9.02 -25.79 -2.87
C GLY A 666 -9.63 -26.33 -1.57
N PHE A 667 -10.91 -26.70 -1.58
CA PHE A 667 -11.64 -27.14 -0.39
C PHE A 667 -12.54 -28.35 -0.69
N ALA A 668 -12.68 -29.26 0.28
CA ALA A 668 -13.74 -30.26 0.31
C ALA A 668 -14.85 -29.83 1.27
N TYR A 669 -16.12 -30.10 0.91
CA TYR A 669 -17.32 -29.77 1.67
C TYR A 669 -18.20 -31.01 1.83
N LEU A 670 -18.54 -31.38 3.06
CA LEU A 670 -19.55 -32.38 3.40
C LEU A 670 -20.84 -31.65 3.78
N VAL A 671 -21.89 -31.78 2.96
CA VAL A 671 -23.06 -30.88 2.98
C VAL A 671 -24.35 -31.65 3.18
N ASP A 672 -25.27 -31.15 4.02
CA ASP A 672 -26.58 -31.75 4.26
C ASP A 672 -27.35 -31.94 2.95
N SER A 673 -27.72 -33.20 2.67
CA SER A 673 -28.41 -33.58 1.42
C SER A 673 -29.82 -33.02 1.29
N THR A 674 -30.38 -32.41 2.34
CA THR A 674 -31.71 -31.79 2.32
C THR A 674 -31.71 -30.37 1.73
N LEU A 675 -30.54 -29.76 1.55
CA LEU A 675 -30.38 -28.44 0.94
C LEU A 675 -30.70 -28.46 -0.56
N ALA A 676 -31.31 -27.37 -1.05
CA ALA A 676 -31.62 -27.24 -2.47
C ALA A 676 -30.37 -26.91 -3.30
N GLU A 677 -30.34 -27.33 -4.56
CA GLU A 677 -29.20 -27.12 -5.46
C GLU A 677 -28.85 -25.64 -5.65
N ASP A 678 -29.84 -24.74 -5.61
CA ASP A 678 -29.63 -23.30 -5.68
C ASP A 678 -29.08 -22.70 -4.37
N GLU A 679 -29.09 -23.43 -3.26
CA GLU A 679 -28.48 -23.02 -1.99
C GLU A 679 -26.99 -23.38 -1.92
N ILE A 680 -26.47 -24.22 -2.83
CA ILE A 680 -25.09 -24.74 -2.76
C ILE A 680 -24.31 -24.59 -4.09
N ASN A 681 -24.84 -23.86 -5.07
CA ASN A 681 -24.27 -23.80 -6.43
C ASN A 681 -23.11 -22.81 -6.64
N THR A 682 -22.62 -22.14 -5.60
CA THR A 682 -21.43 -21.27 -5.67
C THR A 682 -20.58 -21.43 -4.42
N LYS A 683 -19.27 -21.21 -4.52
CA LYS A 683 -18.35 -21.24 -3.37
C LYS A 683 -18.84 -20.36 -2.22
N ASP A 684 -19.24 -19.12 -2.51
CA ASP A 684 -19.75 -18.18 -1.51
C ASP A 684 -20.96 -18.71 -0.75
N LYS A 685 -21.82 -19.52 -1.40
CA LYS A 685 -22.99 -20.09 -0.76
C LYS A 685 -22.63 -21.29 0.10
N LEU A 686 -21.74 -22.16 -0.38
CA LEU A 686 -21.17 -23.24 0.44
C LEU A 686 -20.45 -22.66 1.67
N ASP A 687 -19.63 -21.63 1.50
CA ASP A 687 -18.93 -20.96 2.61
C ASP A 687 -19.87 -20.21 3.58
N ALA A 688 -21.09 -19.88 3.15
CA ALA A 688 -22.11 -19.24 3.98
C ALA A 688 -23.00 -20.22 4.75
N LEU A 689 -22.89 -21.54 4.49
CA LEU A 689 -23.60 -22.55 5.27
C LEU A 689 -23.10 -22.55 6.71
N ASP A 690 -24.01 -22.85 7.64
CA ASP A 690 -23.63 -22.98 9.05
C ASP A 690 -23.02 -24.36 9.35
N THR A 691 -22.38 -24.46 10.51
CA THR A 691 -21.68 -25.68 10.97
C THR A 691 -22.61 -26.84 11.30
N THR A 692 -23.93 -26.64 11.30
CA THR A 692 -24.90 -27.74 11.46
C THR A 692 -25.31 -28.35 10.11
N GLN A 693 -25.04 -27.62 9.03
CA GLN A 693 -25.39 -27.98 7.65
C GLN A 693 -24.18 -28.46 6.84
N MET A 694 -22.95 -28.09 7.23
CA MET A 694 -21.75 -28.44 6.47
C MET A 694 -20.46 -28.48 7.29
N ASP A 695 -19.58 -29.42 6.93
CA ASP A 695 -18.17 -29.45 7.31
C ASP A 695 -17.25 -29.22 6.12
N LYS A 696 -16.10 -28.57 6.32
CA LYS A 696 -15.12 -28.33 5.26
C LYS A 696 -13.66 -28.51 5.69
N VAL A 697 -12.81 -28.81 4.71
CA VAL A 697 -11.35 -28.86 4.89
C VAL A 697 -10.63 -28.35 3.65
N ALA A 698 -9.47 -27.71 3.82
CA ALA A 698 -8.61 -27.27 2.73
C ALA A 698 -7.81 -28.43 2.13
N ILE A 699 -7.73 -28.48 0.79
CA ILE A 699 -6.88 -29.40 0.03
C ILE A 699 -5.68 -28.59 -0.49
N THR A 700 -4.54 -28.74 0.18
CA THR A 700 -3.29 -28.01 -0.14
C THR A 700 -2.39 -28.76 -1.11
N ALA A 701 -2.66 -30.04 -1.37
CA ALA A 701 -1.92 -30.87 -2.31
C ALA A 701 -2.86 -31.77 -3.12
N VAL A 702 -2.72 -31.73 -4.44
CA VAL A 702 -3.53 -32.53 -5.37
C VAL A 702 -3.31 -34.04 -5.14
N ASN A 703 -4.37 -34.82 -5.35
CA ASN A 703 -4.44 -36.28 -5.24
C ASN A 703 -3.87 -36.86 -3.93
N SER A 704 -3.86 -36.05 -2.87
CA SER A 704 -3.35 -36.41 -1.56
C SER A 704 -4.50 -36.61 -0.58
N ALA A 705 -4.32 -37.51 0.38
CA ALA A 705 -5.31 -37.75 1.43
C ALA A 705 -5.38 -36.53 2.36
N THR A 706 -6.58 -35.95 2.46
CA THR A 706 -6.93 -34.85 3.34
C THR A 706 -7.97 -35.33 4.34
N GLU A 707 -7.80 -35.00 5.62
CA GLU A 707 -8.69 -35.43 6.70
C GLU A 707 -9.80 -34.37 6.91
N LEU A 708 -11.04 -34.69 6.50
CA LEU A 708 -12.23 -33.89 6.79
C LEU A 708 -12.85 -34.40 8.10
N VAL A 709 -12.91 -33.52 9.10
CA VAL A 709 -13.52 -33.84 10.41
C VAL A 709 -15.03 -33.63 10.32
N ILE A 710 -15.79 -34.57 10.87
CA ILE A 710 -17.25 -34.47 10.98
C ILE A 710 -17.58 -33.79 12.31
N ASP A 711 -18.02 -32.54 12.27
CA ASP A 711 -18.21 -31.68 13.43
C ASP A 711 -19.60 -31.03 13.47
N ASP A 712 -20.27 -31.08 14.63
CA ASP A 712 -21.57 -30.44 14.87
C ASP A 712 -22.72 -30.76 13.88
N LEU A 713 -22.50 -31.68 12.93
CA LEU A 713 -23.52 -32.23 12.05
C LEU A 713 -24.50 -33.12 12.81
N SER A 714 -25.75 -33.15 12.34
CA SER A 714 -26.80 -34.00 12.92
C SER A 714 -26.85 -35.36 12.23
N THR A 715 -27.47 -36.35 12.87
CA THR A 715 -27.73 -37.65 12.25
C THR A 715 -28.54 -37.46 10.97
N GLY A 716 -28.04 -37.92 9.83
CA GLY A 716 -28.59 -37.53 8.54
C GLY A 716 -27.82 -38.08 7.35
N VAL A 717 -28.15 -37.57 6.17
CA VAL A 717 -27.51 -37.94 4.90
C VAL A 717 -26.82 -36.71 4.33
N TYR A 718 -25.59 -36.87 3.88
CA TYR A 718 -24.72 -35.80 3.43
C TYR A 718 -24.10 -36.13 2.06
N HIS A 719 -23.79 -35.09 1.29
CA HIS A 719 -23.09 -35.16 0.02
C HIS A 719 -21.72 -34.48 0.11
N LEU A 720 -20.70 -35.08 -0.50
CA LEU A 720 -19.36 -34.53 -0.53
C LEU A 720 -19.08 -33.83 -1.86
N TYR A 721 -18.55 -32.62 -1.81
CA TYR A 721 -18.14 -31.80 -2.96
C TYR A 721 -16.70 -31.32 -2.79
N THR A 722 -16.03 -30.99 -3.88
CA THR A 722 -14.77 -30.23 -3.88
C THR A 722 -14.92 -28.94 -4.67
N VAL A 723 -14.24 -27.89 -4.24
CA VAL A 723 -14.22 -26.58 -4.89
C VAL A 723 -12.78 -26.17 -5.08
N ASP A 724 -12.40 -25.79 -6.29
CA ASP A 724 -11.03 -25.34 -6.59
C ASP A 724 -10.77 -23.90 -6.10
N ASP A 725 -9.54 -23.43 -6.25
CA ASP A 725 -9.14 -22.06 -5.89
C ASP A 725 -9.82 -20.98 -6.76
N ALA A 726 -10.36 -21.36 -7.93
CA ALA A 726 -11.10 -20.48 -8.82
C ALA A 726 -12.62 -20.43 -8.51
N GLY A 727 -13.10 -21.29 -7.60
CA GLY A 727 -14.49 -21.37 -7.18
C GLY A 727 -15.37 -22.32 -7.99
N ASN A 728 -14.81 -23.17 -8.88
CA ASN A 728 -15.57 -24.19 -9.60
C ASN A 728 -15.88 -25.37 -8.67
N ILE A 729 -17.13 -25.86 -8.69
CA ILE A 729 -17.63 -26.91 -7.80
C ILE A 729 -17.73 -28.24 -8.54
N SER A 730 -17.25 -29.31 -7.93
CA SER A 730 -17.38 -30.68 -8.44
C SER A 730 -18.84 -31.15 -8.51
N ALA A 731 -19.07 -32.25 -9.23
CA ALA A 731 -20.26 -33.05 -8.95
C ALA A 731 -20.18 -33.63 -7.53
N ALA A 732 -21.34 -33.93 -6.92
CA ALA A 732 -21.39 -34.65 -5.65
C ALA A 732 -20.72 -36.03 -5.81
N TYR A 733 -20.03 -36.48 -4.76
CA TYR A 733 -19.54 -37.85 -4.68
C TYR A 733 -20.68 -38.86 -4.86
N ASP A 734 -20.41 -39.94 -5.62
CA ASP A 734 -21.44 -40.86 -6.13
C ASP A 734 -22.20 -41.61 -5.02
N GLU A 735 -21.62 -41.75 -3.82
CA GLU A 735 -22.25 -42.40 -2.67
C GLU A 735 -22.64 -41.38 -1.59
N SER A 736 -23.86 -41.52 -1.07
CA SER A 736 -24.32 -40.72 0.07
C SER A 736 -23.60 -41.13 1.35
N ILE A 737 -23.16 -40.15 2.13
CA ILE A 737 -22.54 -40.34 3.45
C ILE A 737 -23.64 -40.29 4.51
N VAL A 738 -23.75 -41.33 5.34
CA VAL A 738 -24.77 -41.43 6.38
C VAL A 738 -24.13 -41.28 7.74
N LEU A 739 -24.59 -40.29 8.52
CA LEU A 739 -24.12 -40.04 9.89
C LEU A 739 -25.13 -40.61 10.90
N THR A 740 -24.64 -41.41 11.86
CA THR A 740 -25.45 -42.13 12.87
C THR A 740 -25.19 -41.72 14.31
#